data_AF-A0A9D5HPA0-F1
#
_entry.id   AF-A0A9D5HPA0-F1
#
_cell.length_a   1.000
_cell.length_b   1.000
_cell.length_c   1.000
_cell.angle_alpha   90.00
_cell.angle_beta   90.00
_cell.angle_gamma   90.00
#
_symmetry.space_group_name_H-M   'P 1'
#
loop_
_entity.id
_entity.type
_entity.pdbx_description
1 polymer ?
#
loop_
_entity_poly.entity_id
_entity_poly.type
_entity_poly.pdbx_seq_one_letter_code
_entity_poly.pdbx_strand_id
1 'polypeptide(L)'
;MADFKLDIKFNFNLKAFLIDEELEFLVRSNGDQVSINNLDGKIIALYFGMRYTTTQCEWFGQELLEMYTELTCNGENFEVLYINGDHAYGDEEFNARFSKMPWLAIPPLELEIQDHLWKIFNLAPWHPALPIIDERGCVLDFGCHEAFRDYGSDAYPFTPEKHTELKLKEDEQPLQFLLGFKTHDFLIAYDGTEVPLSELEGKNVGVLFVPECDEGGCEEFIQSMKTKLQKIKEAGEEFELVIVPVEAAYNEEKMNKVNFEHVFKDLACLSIPLGDKRCCKRLVRRFYSPLDPDNLMIISADRRRYTIPLTREDNQEFASERLFVGCANMKSISLESLLSSADRDYVIGNGDIKVKISDLEGRTVILYFAPEFTESVRCNTCTKFLVEAYHELRSKGEVDLEVVFVSFHKDEHEFNQHFSKMPWLALPFSDTESHNKLRDRFPRETFGYLPCLLVRDGSGDIICRQAFWDLLNYGSKAYPFTNERIDQVKKEDEILKKKPQNLHKLLGSHTRDFLISSSGDKVPISELEGKVVGLCFQNIWDPRDLLETYQPLKDMYLRLKERGEKFELVSVFFDMLSPPKAFFQEMPWLAVPLNDQETGEKLFRYFHVFDDPKLIIIDSQGMILNNPILPDFHDVVDNLGDEGYPFTLEKIQEVLGIEGHPLTLENYNKAIDRIQDRRITNLEHVFVSWQRDYLFGKNGIKFPASKLMDKTILLLETYQMGEFECKLIEIYPKIKQKDSAFEVIFISDQELLTEMFSAMPWLLAIDCEDLRTCAVRIYFNLDIRDFCYPLVGIHRLGSGRSFTRGWRLRKLIMDYGADAYPFTKQRLRELEGRSRTISAKKSSTQF
;
A
#
# COMPACT_ATOMS: atom_id res chain seq x y z
N MET A 1 -7.23 3.61 0.84
CA MET A 1 -6.41 3.39 2.04
C MET A 1 -7.15 2.34 2.87
N ALA A 2 -6.87 1.07 2.61
CA ALA A 2 -7.32 -0.02 3.45
C ALA A 2 -6.31 -0.13 4.60
N ASP A 3 -6.75 0.14 5.82
CA ASP A 3 -6.01 -0.18 7.04
C ASP A 3 -5.95 -1.71 7.17
N PHE A 4 -4.90 -2.33 6.63
CA PHE A 4 -4.46 -3.63 7.10
C PHE A 4 -3.80 -3.46 8.48
N LYS A 5 -4.60 -3.17 9.50
CA LYS A 5 -4.24 -3.58 10.87
C LYS A 5 -4.40 -5.09 10.95
N LEU A 6 -3.39 -5.79 10.45
CA LEU A 6 -3.12 -7.17 10.83
C LEU A 6 -2.81 -7.17 12.32
N ASP A 7 -3.82 -7.44 13.15
CA ASP A 7 -3.68 -7.71 14.60
C ASP A 7 -3.02 -9.08 14.87
N ILE A 8 -2.24 -9.58 13.89
CA ILE A 8 -1.43 -10.78 14.03
C ILE A 8 0.01 -10.28 14.22
N LYS A 9 0.64 -10.68 15.33
CA LYS A 9 2.08 -10.53 15.53
C LYS A 9 2.81 -11.21 14.37
N PHE A 10 3.08 -10.45 13.32
CA PHE A 10 3.87 -10.86 12.18
C PHE A 10 5.31 -10.95 12.68
N ASN A 11 5.78 -12.19 12.88
CA ASN A 11 7.11 -12.46 13.35
C ASN A 11 8.01 -12.71 12.13
N PHE A 12 8.59 -11.63 11.61
CA PHE A 12 9.48 -11.61 10.46
C PHE A 12 10.91 -11.34 10.88
N ASN A 13 11.73 -12.39 10.90
CA ASN A 13 13.14 -12.26 11.19
C ASN A 13 13.90 -11.77 9.94
N LEU A 14 14.05 -10.45 9.82
CA LEU A 14 14.79 -9.83 8.71
C LEU A 14 16.19 -10.41 8.54
N LYS A 15 16.92 -10.65 9.63
CA LYS A 15 18.28 -11.18 9.54
C LYS A 15 18.30 -12.61 8.99
N ALA A 16 17.42 -13.47 9.48
CA ALA A 16 17.30 -14.84 8.96
C ALA A 16 16.95 -14.80 7.47
N PHE A 17 15.99 -13.96 7.08
CA PHE A 17 15.63 -13.73 5.68
C PHE A 17 16.84 -13.29 4.83
N LEU A 18 17.59 -12.26 5.25
CA LEU A 18 18.77 -11.79 4.51
C LEU A 18 19.88 -12.86 4.42
N ILE A 19 20.06 -13.69 5.46
CA ILE A 19 21.01 -14.82 5.44
C ILE A 19 20.57 -15.90 4.47
N ASP A 20 19.27 -16.25 4.49
CA ASP A 20 18.70 -17.27 3.62
C ASP A 20 18.81 -16.84 2.14
N GLU A 21 18.67 -15.54 1.87
CA GLU A 21 18.93 -14.91 0.55
C GLU A 21 20.44 -14.76 0.22
N GLU A 22 21.33 -15.38 1.00
CA GLU A 22 22.80 -15.32 0.87
C GLU A 22 23.39 -13.89 0.91
N LEU A 23 22.70 -12.91 1.52
CA LEU A 23 23.20 -11.54 1.63
C LEU A 23 24.22 -11.42 2.77
N GLU A 24 25.50 -11.26 2.42
CA GLU A 24 26.58 -11.18 3.42
C GLU A 24 26.78 -9.76 3.98
N PHE A 25 26.45 -8.73 3.20
CA PHE A 25 26.72 -7.34 3.55
C PHE A 25 25.61 -6.38 3.06
N LEU A 26 25.46 -5.31 3.83
CA LEU A 26 24.74 -4.09 3.48
C LEU A 26 25.74 -3.04 3.00
N VAL A 27 25.27 -1.99 2.36
CA VAL A 27 26.12 -0.90 1.88
C VAL A 27 25.82 0.41 2.58
N ARG A 28 26.86 1.22 2.78
CA ARG A 28 26.77 2.64 3.14
C ARG A 28 26.81 3.51 1.90
N SER A 29 26.40 4.76 2.04
CA SER A 29 26.40 5.77 0.97
C SER A 29 27.77 6.06 0.37
N ASN A 30 28.85 5.82 1.12
CA ASN A 30 30.24 5.91 0.64
C ASN A 30 30.73 4.62 -0.05
N GLY A 31 29.89 3.59 -0.17
CA GLY A 31 30.22 2.29 -0.74
C GLY A 31 30.80 1.26 0.24
N ASP A 32 30.97 1.61 1.52
CA ASP A 32 31.49 0.68 2.53
C ASP A 32 30.52 -0.48 2.76
N GLN A 33 31.08 -1.68 2.87
CA GLN A 33 30.33 -2.89 3.16
C GLN A 33 30.22 -3.10 4.67
N VAL A 34 29.01 -3.33 5.15
CA VAL A 34 28.69 -3.55 6.56
C VAL A 34 28.11 -4.94 6.70
N SER A 35 28.70 -5.79 7.54
CA SER A 35 28.14 -7.12 7.80
C SER A 35 26.71 -7.00 8.34
N ILE A 36 25.80 -7.83 7.85
CA ILE A 36 24.41 -7.93 8.34
C ILE A 36 24.30 -8.17 9.85
N ASN A 37 25.34 -8.72 10.50
CA ASN A 37 25.39 -8.89 11.95
C ASN A 37 25.38 -7.55 12.72
N ASN A 38 25.65 -6.42 12.05
CA ASN A 38 25.52 -5.09 12.66
C ASN A 38 24.07 -4.69 12.95
N LEU A 39 23.09 -5.48 12.47
CA LEU A 39 21.68 -5.30 12.79
C LEU A 39 21.29 -5.95 14.13
N ASP A 40 22.16 -6.76 14.73
CA ASP A 40 21.84 -7.52 15.94
C ASP A 40 21.50 -6.63 17.13
N GLY A 41 20.36 -6.90 17.77
CA GLY A 41 19.92 -6.17 18.96
C GLY A 41 19.35 -4.77 18.67
N LYS A 42 19.18 -4.40 17.40
CA LYS A 42 18.62 -3.12 16.99
C LYS A 42 17.15 -3.23 16.61
N ILE A 43 16.42 -2.15 16.84
CA ILE A 43 15.15 -1.86 16.18
C ILE A 43 15.47 -1.33 14.77
N ILE A 44 14.82 -1.89 13.76
CA ILE A 44 15.16 -1.62 12.36
C ILE A 44 13.94 -1.02 11.67
N ALA A 45 14.11 0.17 11.09
CA ALA A 45 13.12 0.77 10.22
C ALA A 45 13.45 0.48 8.75
N LEU A 46 12.57 -0.21 8.05
CA LEU A 46 12.70 -0.56 6.63
C LEU A 46 12.18 0.60 5.79
N TYR A 47 13.06 1.39 5.20
CA TYR A 47 12.65 2.53 4.39
C TYR A 47 12.48 2.14 2.92
N PHE A 48 11.23 1.97 2.50
CA PHE A 48 10.86 1.69 1.12
C PHE A 48 10.75 2.99 0.31
N GLY A 49 11.70 3.22 -0.59
CA GLY A 49 11.70 4.40 -1.48
C GLY A 49 10.65 4.29 -2.60
N MET A 50 10.00 5.40 -3.00
CA MET A 50 9.05 5.40 -4.12
C MET A 50 9.70 5.11 -5.49
N ARG A 51 8.92 4.50 -6.40
CA ARG A 51 9.20 4.32 -7.84
C ARG A 51 9.24 5.61 -8.68
N TYR A 52 8.76 6.72 -8.13
CA TYR A 52 8.76 8.03 -8.79
C TYR A 52 9.13 9.10 -7.78
N THR A 53 10.03 10.02 -8.14
CA THR A 53 10.42 11.13 -7.26
C THR A 53 9.33 12.19 -7.23
N THR A 54 8.74 12.38 -6.05
CA THR A 54 7.82 13.49 -5.74
C THR A 54 8.39 14.31 -4.59
N THR A 55 7.94 15.56 -4.43
CA THR A 55 8.29 16.43 -3.29
C THR A 55 8.01 15.76 -1.93
N GLN A 56 7.01 14.88 -1.86
CA GLN A 56 6.66 14.12 -0.65
C GLN A 56 7.77 13.17 -0.19
N CYS A 57 8.55 12.60 -1.12
CA CYS A 57 9.64 11.68 -0.81
C CYS A 57 10.86 12.39 -0.22
N GLU A 58 11.13 13.62 -0.67
CA GLU A 58 12.22 14.44 -0.14
C GLU A 58 11.91 14.87 1.30
N TRP A 59 10.67 15.28 1.58
CA TRP A 59 10.24 15.61 2.93
C TRP A 59 10.30 14.39 3.87
N PHE A 60 9.76 13.25 3.44
CA PHE A 60 9.78 12.03 4.24
C PHE A 60 11.22 11.60 4.61
N GLY A 61 12.14 11.66 3.64
CA GLY A 61 13.55 11.33 3.86
C GLY A 61 14.24 12.27 4.86
N GLN A 62 13.90 13.56 4.84
CA GLN A 62 14.46 14.55 5.77
C GLN A 62 13.97 14.32 7.21
N GLU A 63 12.68 14.04 7.41
CA GLU A 63 12.12 13.75 8.74
C GLU A 63 12.72 12.46 9.33
N LEU A 64 12.95 11.46 8.48
CA LEU A 64 13.59 10.21 8.88
C LEU A 64 15.05 10.43 9.29
N LEU A 65 15.79 11.27 8.55
CA LEU A 65 17.18 11.64 8.86
C LEU A 65 17.30 12.26 10.26
N GLU A 66 16.34 13.10 10.64
CA GLU A 66 16.34 13.77 11.93
C GLU A 66 16.07 12.80 13.08
N MET A 67 15.02 11.98 12.94
CA MET A 67 14.75 10.94 13.93
C MET A 67 15.94 10.01 14.08
N TYR A 68 16.53 9.55 12.98
CA TYR A 68 17.70 8.69 12.98
C TYR A 68 18.89 9.34 13.71
N THR A 69 19.14 10.63 13.45
CA THR A 69 20.21 11.39 14.11
C THR A 69 19.95 11.53 15.61
N GLU A 70 18.72 11.83 16.03
CA GLU A 70 18.39 11.93 17.47
C GLU A 70 18.56 10.61 18.20
N LEU A 71 18.02 9.52 17.65
CA LEU A 71 18.11 8.20 18.27
C LEU A 71 19.58 7.73 18.35
N THR A 72 20.36 7.95 17.29
CA THR A 72 21.79 7.60 17.29
C THR A 72 22.61 8.47 18.24
N CYS A 73 22.34 9.78 18.32
CA CYS A 73 23.00 10.66 19.30
C CYS A 73 22.65 10.30 20.76
N ASN A 74 21.44 9.81 21.02
CA ASN A 74 21.02 9.32 22.33
C ASN A 74 21.61 7.94 22.67
N GLY A 75 22.30 7.29 21.73
CA GLY A 75 22.86 5.96 21.90
C GLY A 75 21.82 4.85 21.84
N GLU A 76 20.65 5.11 21.26
CA GLU A 76 19.60 4.11 21.08
C GLU A 76 20.00 3.10 20.00
N ASN A 77 19.61 1.84 20.20
CA ASN A 77 19.88 0.74 19.26
C ASN A 77 18.87 0.77 18.10
N PHE A 78 19.00 1.78 17.23
CA PHE A 78 18.13 1.99 16.08
C PHE A 78 18.94 2.01 14.78
N GLU A 79 18.39 1.42 13.72
CA GLU A 79 18.97 1.45 12.37
C GLU A 79 17.89 1.67 11.31
N VAL A 80 18.25 2.31 10.20
CA VAL A 80 17.40 2.38 9.01
C VAL A 80 18.01 1.50 7.91
N LEU A 81 17.17 0.71 7.25
CA LEU A 81 17.56 -0.08 6.09
C LEU A 81 16.77 0.40 4.87
N TYR A 82 17.46 1.05 3.95
CA TYR A 82 16.88 1.56 2.71
C TYR A 82 16.69 0.43 1.66
N ILE A 83 15.50 0.40 1.07
CA ILE A 83 15.05 -0.54 0.06
C ILE A 83 14.65 0.30 -1.16
N ASN A 84 15.33 0.10 -2.29
CA ASN A 84 15.04 0.86 -3.49
C ASN A 84 13.72 0.37 -4.11
N GLY A 85 12.78 1.28 -4.37
CA GLY A 85 11.55 0.94 -5.07
C GLY A 85 11.66 1.04 -6.58
N ASP A 86 12.62 1.82 -7.09
CA ASP A 86 12.74 2.15 -8.49
C ASP A 86 13.77 1.27 -9.21
N HIS A 87 13.29 0.26 -9.93
CA HIS A 87 14.11 -0.68 -10.69
C HIS A 87 14.25 -0.25 -12.17
N ALA A 88 13.59 0.83 -12.59
CA ALA A 88 13.56 1.26 -13.98
C ALA A 88 14.76 2.13 -14.38
N TYR A 89 15.46 2.73 -13.41
CA TYR A 89 16.59 3.63 -13.63
C TYR A 89 17.90 3.02 -13.11
N GLY A 90 19.00 3.26 -13.84
CA GLY A 90 20.29 2.61 -13.58
C GLY A 90 21.00 3.05 -12.29
N ASP A 91 22.16 2.42 -12.02
CA ASP A 91 22.99 2.60 -10.81
C ASP A 91 23.28 4.08 -10.44
N GLU A 92 23.28 5.01 -11.40
CA GLU A 92 23.60 6.43 -11.19
C GLU A 92 22.56 7.20 -10.38
N GLU A 93 21.26 7.00 -10.65
CA GLU A 93 20.18 7.72 -9.93
C GLU A 93 20.02 7.20 -8.50
N PHE A 94 20.15 5.90 -8.30
CA PHE A 94 20.23 5.29 -6.97
C PHE A 94 21.38 5.92 -6.16
N ASN A 95 22.58 5.98 -6.73
CA ASN A 95 23.75 6.51 -6.02
C ASN A 95 23.60 8.00 -5.71
N ALA A 96 23.05 8.80 -6.63
CA ALA A 96 22.78 10.21 -6.39
C ALA A 96 21.83 10.41 -5.20
N ARG A 97 20.78 9.58 -5.08
CA ARG A 97 19.82 9.64 -3.98
C ARG A 97 20.39 9.11 -2.66
N PHE A 98 21.02 7.93 -2.71
CA PHE A 98 21.57 7.26 -1.55
C PHE A 98 22.79 7.98 -0.95
N SER A 99 23.56 8.72 -1.77
CA SER A 99 24.70 9.53 -1.30
C SER A 99 24.36 10.53 -0.18
N LYS A 100 23.09 10.94 -0.08
CA LYS A 100 22.58 11.87 0.92
C LYS A 100 22.09 11.21 2.21
N MET A 101 22.09 9.88 2.27
CA MET A 101 21.52 9.10 3.37
C MET A 101 22.62 8.56 4.32
N PRO A 102 22.44 8.66 5.64
CA PRO A 102 23.46 8.23 6.63
C PRO A 102 23.35 6.74 7.00
N TRP A 103 22.27 6.08 6.59
CA TRP A 103 21.90 4.73 7.00
C TRP A 103 22.35 3.67 5.99
N LEU A 104 21.99 2.41 6.26
CA LEU A 104 22.34 1.27 5.43
C LEU A 104 21.35 1.09 4.29
N ALA A 105 21.79 0.48 3.20
CA ALA A 105 20.90 0.02 2.12
C ALA A 105 21.18 -1.44 1.77
N ILE A 106 20.16 -2.10 1.25
CA ILE A 106 20.34 -3.33 0.49
C ILE A 106 21.13 -2.95 -0.77
N PRO A 107 22.18 -3.70 -1.16
CA PRO A 107 22.95 -3.37 -2.35
C PRO A 107 22.00 -3.25 -3.56
N PRO A 108 22.14 -2.21 -4.40
CA PRO A 108 21.18 -1.92 -5.48
C PRO A 108 21.06 -3.07 -6.49
N LEU A 109 22.09 -3.91 -6.54
CA LEU A 109 22.14 -5.08 -7.40
C LEU A 109 21.24 -6.24 -6.93
N GLU A 110 20.85 -6.28 -5.66
CA GLU A 110 20.02 -7.33 -5.06
C GLU A 110 18.53 -7.04 -5.26
N LEU A 111 18.09 -7.02 -6.52
CA LEU A 111 16.69 -6.71 -6.87
C LEU A 111 15.71 -7.75 -6.32
N GLU A 112 16.06 -9.04 -6.35
CA GLU A 112 15.23 -10.14 -5.86
C GLU A 112 14.89 -9.98 -4.38
N ILE A 113 15.90 -9.67 -3.55
CA ILE A 113 15.72 -9.42 -2.11
C ILE A 113 14.80 -8.22 -1.88
N GLN A 114 14.98 -7.14 -2.66
CA GLN A 114 14.17 -5.93 -2.54
C GLN A 114 12.71 -6.20 -2.94
N ASP A 115 12.46 -6.90 -4.05
CA ASP A 115 11.12 -7.29 -4.50
C ASP A 115 10.44 -8.25 -3.51
N HIS A 116 11.18 -9.20 -2.94
CA HIS A 116 10.67 -10.08 -1.89
C HIS A 116 10.22 -9.28 -0.67
N LEU A 117 11.00 -8.30 -0.22
CA LEU A 117 10.62 -7.43 0.88
C LEU A 117 9.36 -6.60 0.54
N TRP A 118 9.24 -6.06 -0.67
CA TRP A 118 8.02 -5.34 -1.09
C TRP A 118 6.76 -6.22 -1.00
N LYS A 119 6.87 -7.50 -1.39
CA LYS A 119 5.77 -8.48 -1.31
C LYS A 119 5.45 -8.88 0.13
N ILE A 120 6.47 -9.18 0.92
CA ILE A 120 6.35 -9.61 2.33
C ILE A 120 5.58 -8.56 3.15
N PHE A 121 5.87 -7.27 2.91
CA PHE A 121 5.20 -6.18 3.61
C PHE A 121 3.90 -5.71 2.91
N ASN A 122 3.57 -6.27 1.75
CA ASN A 122 2.37 -5.97 0.95
C ASN A 122 2.13 -4.46 0.77
N LEU A 123 3.18 -3.73 0.39
CA LEU A 123 3.15 -2.26 0.34
C LEU A 123 2.77 -1.75 -1.05
N ALA A 124 1.96 -0.68 -1.09
CA ALA A 124 1.60 -0.02 -2.33
C ALA A 124 2.80 0.76 -2.92
N PRO A 125 3.12 0.60 -4.22
CA PRO A 125 4.35 1.13 -4.81
C PRO A 125 4.40 2.66 -4.99
N TRP A 126 3.30 3.37 -4.69
CA TRP A 126 3.16 4.82 -4.90
C TRP A 126 3.26 5.67 -3.63
N HIS A 127 3.54 5.09 -2.45
CA HIS A 127 3.78 5.81 -1.19
C HIS A 127 5.05 5.32 -0.47
N PRO A 128 5.87 6.20 0.15
CA PRO A 128 6.97 5.76 0.98
C PRO A 128 6.42 5.04 2.20
N ALA A 129 6.98 3.89 2.53
CA ALA A 129 6.59 3.13 3.72
C ALA A 129 7.80 2.96 4.64
N LEU A 130 7.53 2.91 5.94
CA LEU A 130 8.55 2.73 6.96
C LEU A 130 8.14 1.68 8.00
N PRO A 131 8.00 0.38 7.62
CA PRO A 131 7.78 -0.66 8.61
C PRO A 131 8.92 -0.69 9.64
N ILE A 132 8.57 -0.80 10.91
CA ILE A 132 9.51 -0.87 12.03
C ILE A 132 9.43 -2.26 12.65
N ILE A 133 10.57 -2.92 12.78
CA ILE A 133 10.71 -4.24 13.41
C ILE A 133 11.59 -4.16 14.65
N ASP A 134 11.25 -4.95 15.67
CA ASP A 134 12.04 -5.08 16.90
C ASP A 134 13.26 -5.99 16.72
N GLU A 135 14.09 -6.12 17.76
CA GLU A 135 15.29 -6.96 17.72
C GLU A 135 15.02 -8.46 17.56
N ARG A 136 13.75 -8.89 17.66
CA ARG A 136 13.30 -10.29 17.52
C ARG A 136 12.67 -10.53 16.15
N GLY A 137 12.49 -9.50 15.35
CA GLY A 137 11.78 -9.55 14.06
C GLY A 137 10.27 -9.39 14.17
N CYS A 138 9.72 -8.98 15.31
CA CYS A 138 8.29 -8.63 15.37
C CYS A 138 8.08 -7.27 14.74
N VAL A 139 7.12 -7.15 13.82
CA VAL A 139 6.69 -5.84 13.31
C VAL A 139 5.98 -5.07 14.42
N LEU A 140 6.54 -3.90 14.73
CA LEU A 140 6.03 -2.94 15.71
C LEU A 140 5.09 -1.91 15.04
N ASP A 141 5.39 -1.55 13.78
CA ASP A 141 4.60 -0.65 12.93
C ASP A 141 4.72 -1.14 11.47
N PHE A 142 3.60 -1.29 10.76
CA PHE A 142 3.57 -1.74 9.35
C PHE A 142 3.89 -0.64 8.34
N GLY A 143 4.37 0.52 8.80
CA GLY A 143 4.70 1.64 7.94
C GLY A 143 3.49 2.52 7.60
N CYS A 144 2.40 2.40 8.37
CA CYS A 144 1.23 3.28 8.27
C CYS A 144 1.33 4.45 9.26
N HIS A 145 2.45 5.15 9.19
CA HIS A 145 2.67 6.55 9.51
C HIS A 145 2.17 7.16 10.83
N GLU A 146 1.43 6.56 11.76
CA GLU A 146 0.97 7.31 12.96
C GLU A 146 2.10 7.59 13.94
N ALA A 147 2.79 6.57 14.47
CA ALA A 147 3.77 6.77 15.54
C ALA A 147 4.98 7.63 15.13
N PHE A 148 5.55 7.34 13.95
CA PHE A 148 6.66 8.12 13.38
C PHE A 148 6.27 9.57 13.06
N ARG A 149 5.15 9.78 12.35
CA ARG A 149 4.68 11.12 11.97
C ARG A 149 4.31 11.95 13.19
N ASP A 150 3.57 11.35 14.12
CA ASP A 150 3.00 12.07 15.25
C ASP A 150 4.02 12.34 16.35
N TYR A 151 4.95 11.41 16.59
CA TYR A 151 5.85 11.48 17.74
C TYR A 151 7.33 11.31 17.40
N GLY A 152 7.69 10.73 16.25
CA GLY A 152 9.08 10.62 15.79
C GLY A 152 9.95 9.83 16.76
N SER A 153 11.09 10.40 17.18
CA SER A 153 11.99 9.75 18.15
C SER A 153 11.34 9.51 19.51
N ASP A 154 10.33 10.29 19.90
CA ASP A 154 9.62 10.10 21.17
C ASP A 154 8.76 8.83 21.17
N ALA A 155 8.41 8.32 19.97
CA ALA A 155 7.73 7.03 19.82
C ALA A 155 8.62 5.84 20.13
N TYR A 156 9.96 5.97 20.12
CA TYR A 156 10.87 4.87 20.40
C TYR A 156 10.54 4.23 21.78
N PRO A 157 10.46 2.88 21.88
CA PRO A 157 10.85 1.85 20.90
C PRO A 157 9.79 1.49 19.85
N PHE A 158 8.81 2.35 19.58
CA PHE A 158 7.72 2.18 18.61
C PHE A 158 6.73 1.07 18.94
N THR A 159 6.65 0.64 20.20
CA THR A 159 5.68 -0.39 20.59
C THR A 159 4.26 0.18 20.67
N PRO A 160 3.21 -0.63 20.45
CA PRO A 160 1.83 -0.21 20.61
C PRO A 160 1.53 0.40 21.99
N GLU A 161 2.16 -0.12 23.05
CA GLU A 161 2.03 0.41 24.41
C GLU A 161 2.62 1.82 24.51
N LYS A 162 3.80 2.05 23.89
CA LYS A 162 4.43 3.35 23.88
C LYS A 162 3.60 4.38 23.12
N HIS A 163 3.04 3.97 21.98
CA HIS A 163 2.12 4.81 21.20
C HIS A 163 0.87 5.18 22.01
N THR A 164 0.30 4.22 22.73
CA THR A 164 -0.86 4.45 23.61
C THR A 164 -0.52 5.40 24.77
N GLU A 165 0.65 5.24 25.38
CA GLU A 165 1.16 6.13 26.44
C GLU A 165 1.26 7.58 25.94
N LEU A 166 1.84 7.79 24.75
CA LEU A 166 2.01 9.12 24.17
C LEU A 166 0.66 9.76 23.82
N LYS A 167 -0.27 8.98 23.28
CA LYS A 167 -1.62 9.44 22.97
C LYS A 167 -2.39 9.88 24.23
N LEU A 168 -2.30 9.09 25.31
CA LEU A 168 -2.90 9.45 26.60
C LEU A 168 -2.29 10.72 27.17
N LYS A 169 -0.95 10.86 27.14
CA LYS A 169 -0.26 12.07 27.59
C LYS A 169 -0.67 13.30 26.80
N GLU A 170 -0.83 13.14 25.50
CA GLU A 170 -1.29 14.20 24.62
C GLU A 170 -2.73 14.64 24.94
N ASP A 171 -3.64 13.69 25.16
CA ASP A 171 -5.04 13.97 25.50
C ASP A 171 -5.17 14.61 26.90
N GLU A 172 -4.33 14.21 27.85
CA GLU A 172 -4.30 14.79 29.20
C GLU A 172 -3.75 16.22 29.21
N GLN A 173 -2.69 16.51 28.45
CA GLN A 173 -1.98 17.79 28.49
C GLN A 173 -1.52 18.25 27.07
N PRO A 174 -2.44 18.67 26.19
CA PRO A 174 -2.10 18.94 24.79
C PRO A 174 -1.14 20.12 24.61
N LEU A 175 -1.30 21.20 25.38
CA LEU A 175 -0.40 22.37 25.28
C LEU A 175 1.03 22.02 25.69
N GLN A 176 1.18 21.35 26.83
CA GLN A 176 2.47 20.90 27.34
C GLN A 176 3.11 19.85 26.42
N PHE A 177 2.31 18.96 25.84
CA PHE A 177 2.79 17.93 24.92
C PHE A 177 3.25 18.52 23.58
N LEU A 178 2.49 19.47 23.04
CA LEU A 178 2.73 20.03 21.70
C LEU A 178 3.78 21.13 21.72
N LEU A 179 3.63 22.10 22.62
CA LEU A 179 4.45 23.31 22.71
C LEU A 179 5.56 23.22 23.76
N GLY A 180 5.53 22.22 24.65
CA GLY A 180 6.56 22.00 25.67
C GLY A 180 7.83 21.36 25.13
N PHE A 181 8.95 21.65 25.82
CA PHE A 181 10.27 21.17 25.47
C PHE A 181 10.77 20.23 26.57
N LYS A 182 11.63 19.26 26.22
CA LYS A 182 12.28 18.42 27.24
C LYS A 182 13.18 19.23 28.18
N THR A 183 13.62 20.39 27.74
CA THR A 183 14.58 21.29 28.40
C THR A 183 13.91 22.47 29.11
N HIS A 184 12.70 22.87 28.70
CA HIS A 184 11.98 24.00 29.26
C HIS A 184 10.49 24.04 28.87
N ASP A 185 9.67 24.69 29.69
CA ASP A 185 8.21 24.73 29.53
C ASP A 185 7.69 26.17 29.32
N PHE A 186 8.37 26.95 28.48
CA PHE A 186 8.01 28.34 28.18
C PHE A 186 8.06 28.66 26.68
N LEU A 187 7.34 29.72 26.30
CA LEU A 187 7.42 30.41 25.01
C LEU A 187 8.12 31.76 25.18
N ILE A 188 8.50 32.39 24.07
CA ILE A 188 9.13 33.72 24.07
C ILE A 188 8.12 34.76 23.57
N ALA A 189 7.88 35.79 24.37
CA ALA A 189 7.14 36.97 23.96
C ALA A 189 7.98 37.88 23.04
N TYR A 190 7.32 38.77 22.30
CA TYR A 190 8.00 39.69 21.37
C TYR A 190 9.04 40.62 22.02
N ASP A 191 8.95 40.85 23.34
CA ASP A 191 9.91 41.64 24.11
C ASP A 191 11.06 40.81 24.71
N GLY A 192 11.10 39.51 24.41
CA GLY A 192 12.10 38.56 24.89
C GLY A 192 11.76 37.91 26.22
N THR A 193 10.60 38.19 26.81
CA THR A 193 10.17 37.59 28.08
C THR A 193 9.79 36.12 27.91
N GLU A 194 10.23 35.27 28.84
CA GLU A 194 9.81 33.87 28.91
C GLU A 194 8.41 33.76 29.53
N VAL A 195 7.47 33.17 28.79
CA VAL A 195 6.08 32.96 29.21
C VAL A 195 5.86 31.47 29.47
N PRO A 196 5.66 31.03 30.72
CA PRO A 196 5.39 29.62 31.04
C PRO A 196 4.13 29.10 30.34
N LEU A 197 4.16 27.84 29.89
CA LEU A 197 3.00 27.20 29.26
C LEU A 197 1.80 27.07 30.19
N SER A 198 2.01 27.04 31.51
CA SER A 198 0.95 27.06 32.52
C SER A 198 0.10 28.34 32.46
N GLU A 199 0.63 29.45 31.94
CA GLU A 199 -0.13 30.70 31.76
C GLU A 199 -1.06 30.67 30.53
N LEU A 200 -0.92 29.63 29.70
CA LEU A 200 -1.80 29.36 28.55
C LEU A 200 -2.89 28.33 28.87
N GLU A 201 -2.83 27.67 30.03
CA GLU A 201 -3.85 26.70 30.43
C GLU A 201 -5.22 27.36 30.57
N GLY A 202 -6.23 26.79 29.90
CA GLY A 202 -7.59 27.31 29.91
C GLY A 202 -7.84 28.48 28.94
N LYS A 203 -6.83 28.88 28.16
CA LYS A 203 -6.99 29.84 27.05
C LYS A 203 -7.13 29.11 25.71
N ASN A 204 -7.67 29.81 24.72
CA ASN A 204 -7.60 29.35 23.33
C ASN A 204 -6.24 29.73 22.76
N VAL A 205 -5.47 28.76 22.27
CA VAL A 205 -4.13 28.98 21.72
C VAL A 205 -4.12 28.70 20.23
N GLY A 206 -3.93 29.73 19.42
CA GLY A 206 -3.68 29.59 17.99
C GLY A 206 -2.21 29.33 17.71
N VAL A 207 -1.88 28.31 16.94
CA VAL A 207 -0.53 27.99 16.47
C VAL A 207 -0.49 28.23 14.96
N LEU A 208 0.24 29.26 14.56
CA LEU A 208 0.35 29.71 13.18
C LEU A 208 1.71 29.32 12.60
N PHE A 209 1.69 28.55 11.52
CA PHE A 209 2.89 28.22 10.75
C PHE A 209 3.15 29.34 9.74
N VAL A 210 4.30 29.99 9.84
CA VAL A 210 4.66 31.12 8.97
C VAL A 210 5.81 30.70 8.05
N PRO A 211 5.58 30.61 6.72
CA PRO A 211 6.62 30.39 5.72
C PRO A 211 7.35 31.69 5.32
N GLU A 212 8.34 31.60 4.43
CA GLU A 212 9.22 32.67 3.95
C GLU A 212 8.43 33.96 3.60
N CYS A 213 8.78 35.05 4.28
CA CYS A 213 8.24 36.37 4.05
C CYS A 213 9.19 37.16 3.14
N ASP A 214 8.91 37.21 1.84
CA ASP A 214 9.58 38.16 0.94
C ASP A 214 9.14 39.59 1.28
N GLU A 215 10.07 40.55 1.19
CA GLU A 215 9.82 41.99 1.41
C GLU A 215 8.75 42.50 0.43
N GLY A 216 7.48 42.48 0.86
CA GLY A 216 6.33 42.99 0.13
C GLY A 216 5.03 42.18 0.37
N GLY A 217 5.10 40.87 0.55
CA GLY A 217 3.92 40.00 0.72
C GLY A 217 3.42 39.86 2.17
N CYS A 218 4.28 40.13 3.16
CA CYS A 218 3.93 39.91 4.56
C CYS A 218 3.20 41.07 5.23
N GLU A 219 3.24 42.30 4.70
CA GLU A 219 2.48 43.41 5.28
C GLU A 219 0.96 43.20 5.14
N GLU A 220 0.49 42.74 3.98
CA GLU A 220 -0.93 42.45 3.76
C GLU A 220 -1.41 41.28 4.62
N PHE A 221 -0.59 40.22 4.74
CA PHE A 221 -0.86 39.09 5.62
C PHE A 221 -0.91 39.48 7.10
N ILE A 222 0.08 40.24 7.59
CA ILE A 222 0.14 40.75 8.96
C ILE A 222 -1.06 41.66 9.23
N GLN A 223 -1.43 42.53 8.29
CA GLN A 223 -2.56 43.44 8.45
C GLN A 223 -3.91 42.69 8.48
N SER A 224 -4.05 41.65 7.65
CA SER A 224 -5.20 40.73 7.67
C SER A 224 -5.29 40.00 9.02
N MET A 225 -4.17 39.47 9.51
CA MET A 225 -4.09 38.77 10.80
C MET A 225 -4.36 39.71 11.99
N LYS A 226 -3.83 40.94 12.00
CA LYS A 226 -4.14 41.97 13.02
C LYS A 226 -5.64 42.21 13.12
N THR A 227 -6.29 42.38 11.97
CA THR A 227 -7.73 42.63 11.89
C THR A 227 -8.52 41.44 12.45
N LYS A 228 -8.12 40.21 12.09
CA LYS A 228 -8.74 38.98 12.59
C LYS A 228 -8.55 38.77 14.10
N LEU A 229 -7.34 39.01 14.63
CA LEU A 229 -7.04 38.90 16.06
C LEU A 229 -7.75 39.96 16.90
N GLN A 230 -7.87 41.19 16.37
CA GLN A 230 -8.60 42.27 17.05
C GLN A 230 -10.08 41.91 17.21
N LYS A 231 -10.70 41.34 16.17
CA LYS A 231 -12.10 40.87 16.24
C LYS A 231 -12.30 39.75 17.29
N ILE A 232 -11.33 38.86 17.47
CA ILE A 232 -11.37 37.84 18.53
C ILE A 232 -11.33 38.49 19.93
N LYS A 233 -10.45 39.47 20.13
CA LYS A 233 -10.36 40.21 21.39
C LYS A 233 -11.65 41.01 21.68
N GLU A 234 -12.27 41.59 20.65
CA GLU A 234 -13.54 42.30 20.75
C GLU A 234 -14.72 41.37 21.06
N ALA A 235 -14.63 40.08 20.70
CA ALA A 235 -15.62 39.05 21.05
C ALA A 235 -15.53 38.59 22.52
N GLY A 236 -14.55 39.07 23.30
CA GLY A 236 -14.41 38.79 24.73
C GLY A 236 -13.72 37.46 25.07
N GLU A 237 -13.03 36.86 24.11
CA GLU A 237 -12.34 35.58 24.28
C GLU A 237 -10.87 35.75 24.68
N GLU A 238 -10.40 34.96 25.66
CA GLU A 238 -8.97 34.87 25.97
C GLU A 238 -8.28 33.99 24.91
N PHE A 239 -7.60 34.65 23.97
CA PHE A 239 -6.89 34.02 22.86
C PHE A 239 -5.42 34.44 22.80
N GLU A 240 -4.53 33.45 22.70
CA GLU A 240 -3.10 33.65 22.57
C GLU A 240 -2.62 33.09 21.23
N LEU A 241 -1.82 33.85 20.49
CA LEU A 241 -1.24 33.41 19.23
C LEU A 241 0.21 33.01 19.44
N VAL A 242 0.57 31.82 18.97
CA VAL A 242 1.91 31.26 18.94
C VAL A 242 2.35 31.12 17.50
N ILE A 243 3.47 31.71 17.14
CA ILE A 243 4.05 31.61 15.81
C ILE A 243 5.12 30.51 15.79
N VAL A 244 5.05 29.69 14.74
CA VAL A 244 6.01 28.64 14.39
C VAL A 244 6.64 29.02 13.06
N PRO A 245 7.90 29.50 13.03
CA PRO A 245 8.59 29.78 11.78
C PRO A 245 8.96 28.46 11.10
N VAL A 246 8.47 28.23 9.89
CA VAL A 246 8.64 26.96 9.18
C VAL A 246 10.09 26.80 8.70
N GLU A 247 10.73 27.88 8.25
CA GLU A 247 12.11 27.88 7.76
C GLU A 247 13.12 27.57 8.87
N ALA A 248 12.76 27.82 10.14
CA ALA A 248 13.57 27.45 11.30
C ALA A 248 13.78 25.94 11.41
N ALA A 249 12.85 25.15 10.85
CA ALA A 249 13.00 23.71 10.77
C ALA A 249 14.06 23.29 9.73
N TYR A 250 14.25 24.02 8.62
CA TYR A 250 14.95 23.47 7.46
C TYR A 250 16.20 24.24 6.96
N ASN A 251 16.40 25.54 7.28
CA ASN A 251 17.55 26.29 6.73
C ASN A 251 18.10 27.39 7.68
N GLU A 252 19.28 27.13 8.28
CA GLU A 252 19.98 28.06 9.19
C GLU A 252 20.42 29.38 8.52
N GLU A 253 20.87 29.34 7.27
CA GLU A 253 21.37 30.53 6.57
C GLU A 253 20.23 31.46 6.14
N LYS A 254 19.04 30.92 5.88
CA LYS A 254 17.84 31.70 5.58
C LYS A 254 17.21 32.31 6.84
N MET A 255 17.21 31.59 7.97
CA MET A 255 16.70 32.12 9.25
C MET A 255 17.40 33.41 9.69
N ASN A 256 18.70 33.53 9.46
CA ASN A 256 19.45 34.76 9.78
C ASN A 256 19.23 35.90 8.79
N LYS A 257 18.58 35.65 7.64
CA LYS A 257 18.26 36.65 6.61
C LYS A 257 16.84 37.20 6.73
N VAL A 258 15.90 36.43 7.27
CA VAL A 258 14.50 36.84 7.45
C VAL A 258 14.31 37.40 8.87
N ASN A 259 14.05 38.70 8.98
CA ASN A 259 13.80 39.32 10.28
C ASN A 259 12.34 39.10 10.71
N PHE A 260 12.03 38.12 11.55
CA PHE A 260 10.67 37.93 12.09
C PHE A 260 10.31 38.87 13.25
N GLU A 261 11.24 39.70 13.76
CA GLU A 261 10.99 40.60 14.89
C GLU A 261 9.85 41.58 14.61
N HIS A 262 9.73 42.05 13.36
CA HIS A 262 8.63 42.93 12.98
C HIS A 262 7.28 42.22 13.05
N VAL A 263 7.19 40.94 12.63
CA VAL A 263 5.97 40.12 12.72
C VAL A 263 5.55 39.91 14.18
N PHE A 264 6.49 39.53 15.05
CA PHE A 264 6.21 39.27 16.47
C PHE A 264 5.74 40.51 17.20
N LYS A 265 6.41 41.63 16.96
CA LYS A 265 6.10 42.92 17.57
C LYS A 265 4.76 43.47 17.08
N ASP A 266 4.47 43.31 15.80
CA ASP A 266 3.27 43.84 15.19
C ASP A 266 2.01 43.05 15.54
N LEU A 267 2.11 41.72 15.69
CA LEU A 267 0.99 40.86 16.11
C LEU A 267 0.89 40.71 17.63
N ALA A 268 1.89 41.16 18.39
CA ALA A 268 1.99 41.00 19.85
C ALA A 268 1.76 39.53 20.27
N CYS A 269 2.46 38.60 19.63
CA CYS A 269 2.28 37.16 19.78
C CYS A 269 3.45 36.51 20.51
N LEU A 270 3.26 35.24 20.89
CA LEU A 270 4.29 34.36 21.41
C LEU A 270 4.98 33.61 20.27
N SER A 271 6.20 33.16 20.49
CA SER A 271 6.94 32.31 19.57
C SER A 271 7.58 31.16 20.34
N ILE A 272 7.75 30.03 19.67
CA ILE A 272 8.71 29.03 20.12
C ILE A 272 10.14 29.62 20.11
N PRO A 273 11.01 29.25 21.06
CA PRO A 273 12.40 29.70 21.06
C PRO A 273 13.09 29.36 19.74
N LEU A 274 13.54 30.39 19.01
CA LEU A 274 14.13 30.25 17.68
C LEU A 274 15.41 29.40 17.65
N GLY A 275 16.08 29.23 18.79
CA GLY A 275 17.25 28.38 18.95
C GLY A 275 16.95 26.89 19.11
N ASP A 276 15.72 26.50 19.44
CA ASP A 276 15.33 25.11 19.68
C ASP A 276 14.45 24.57 18.53
N LYS A 277 15.13 24.02 17.54
CA LYS A 277 14.55 23.53 16.29
C LYS A 277 13.67 22.30 16.47
N ARG A 278 13.81 21.58 17.58
CA ARG A 278 13.17 20.28 17.76
C ARG A 278 11.65 20.39 17.86
N CYS A 279 11.17 21.36 18.63
CA CYS A 279 9.73 21.63 18.74
C CYS A 279 9.16 22.16 17.43
N CYS A 280 9.88 23.07 16.76
CA CYS A 280 9.53 23.57 15.43
C CYS A 280 9.29 22.40 14.45
N LYS A 281 10.30 21.53 14.31
CA LYS A 281 10.29 20.36 13.43
C LYS A 281 9.18 19.38 13.77
N ARG A 282 8.98 19.08 15.06
CA ARG A 282 7.91 18.20 15.53
C ARG A 282 6.52 18.74 15.16
N LEU A 283 6.28 20.03 15.35
CA LEU A 283 5.01 20.68 14.99
C LEU A 283 4.82 20.71 13.48
N VAL A 284 5.87 21.04 12.72
CA VAL A 284 5.85 21.08 11.26
C VAL A 284 5.60 19.68 10.68
N ARG A 285 6.35 18.65 11.08
CA ARG A 285 6.14 17.25 10.64
C ARG A 285 4.71 16.77 10.82
N ARG A 286 4.11 17.17 11.94
CA ARG A 286 2.80 16.64 12.34
C ARG A 286 1.63 17.44 11.77
N PHE A 287 1.78 18.75 11.60
CA PHE A 287 0.64 19.64 11.32
C PHE A 287 0.84 20.57 10.12
N TYR A 288 2.06 20.74 9.61
CA TYR A 288 2.33 21.58 8.45
C TYR A 288 2.29 20.76 7.15
N SER A 289 1.40 21.15 6.24
CA SER A 289 1.35 20.63 4.86
C SER A 289 1.89 21.71 3.93
N PRO A 290 2.98 21.47 3.17
CA PRO A 290 3.47 22.47 2.22
C PRO A 290 2.62 22.56 0.95
N LEU A 291 1.65 21.65 0.78
CA LEU A 291 0.57 21.81 -0.21
C LEU A 291 -0.46 22.85 0.25
N ASP A 292 -0.57 23.08 1.56
CA ASP A 292 -1.51 24.01 2.20
C ASP A 292 -0.78 24.83 3.30
N PRO A 293 0.18 25.70 2.92
CA PRO A 293 1.12 26.32 3.86
C PRO A 293 0.46 27.31 4.83
N ASP A 294 -0.70 27.83 4.46
CA ASP A 294 -1.42 28.82 5.23
C ASP A 294 -2.50 28.14 6.09
N ASN A 295 -2.13 27.48 7.19
CA ASN A 295 -3.08 26.86 8.13
C ASN A 295 -2.87 27.38 9.56
N LEU A 296 -3.95 27.77 10.25
CA LEU A 296 -3.96 28.06 11.69
C LEU A 296 -4.44 26.82 12.44
N MET A 297 -3.60 26.25 13.29
CA MET A 297 -4.04 25.26 14.27
C MET A 297 -4.58 25.98 15.51
N ILE A 298 -5.67 25.51 16.11
CA ILE A 298 -6.20 26.04 17.36
C ILE A 298 -6.29 24.91 18.38
N ILE A 299 -5.72 25.15 19.54
CA ILE A 299 -5.87 24.34 20.74
C ILE A 299 -6.83 25.10 21.65
N SER A 300 -8.05 24.61 21.82
CA SER A 300 -9.07 25.28 22.61
C SER A 300 -8.84 25.11 24.12
N ALA A 301 -9.48 25.97 24.91
CA ALA A 301 -9.46 25.92 26.37
C ALA A 301 -9.94 24.56 26.94
N ASP A 302 -10.82 23.85 26.22
CA ASP A 302 -11.31 22.51 26.57
C ASP A 302 -10.45 21.37 26.02
N ARG A 303 -9.19 21.67 25.63
CA ARG A 303 -8.16 20.71 25.20
C ARG A 303 -8.42 20.06 23.84
N ARG A 304 -9.33 20.60 23.03
CA ARG A 304 -9.62 20.11 21.67
C ARG A 304 -8.75 20.81 20.63
N ARG A 305 -8.55 20.14 19.49
CA ARG A 305 -7.65 20.58 18.40
C ARG A 305 -8.41 20.79 17.10
N TYR A 306 -8.09 21.88 16.41
CA TYR A 306 -8.71 22.29 15.16
C TYR A 306 -7.65 22.81 14.19
N THR A 307 -7.81 22.54 12.89
CA THR A 307 -7.01 23.19 11.83
C THR A 307 -7.95 24.01 10.95
N ILE A 308 -7.49 25.21 10.58
CA ILE A 308 -8.24 26.18 9.77
C ILE A 308 -7.36 26.64 8.61
N PRO A 309 -7.82 26.49 7.35
CA PRO A 309 -7.12 27.05 6.21
C PRO A 309 -7.23 28.58 6.16
N LEU A 310 -6.13 29.23 5.83
CA LEU A 310 -5.92 30.68 5.70
C LEU A 310 -5.57 30.99 4.23
N THR A 311 -6.46 30.79 3.27
CA THR A 311 -6.10 31.00 1.85
C THR A 311 -5.60 32.43 1.57
N ARG A 312 -4.46 32.55 0.85
CA ARG A 312 -3.90 33.83 0.36
C ARG A 312 -4.62 34.41 -0.85
N GLU A 313 -5.36 33.59 -1.59
CA GLU A 313 -6.24 34.02 -2.67
C GLU A 313 -7.70 33.85 -2.20
N ASP A 314 -8.36 34.94 -1.84
CA ASP A 314 -9.69 35.27 -2.37
C ASP A 314 -10.29 36.50 -1.68
N ASN A 315 -10.85 37.39 -2.50
CA ASN A 315 -11.76 38.47 -2.15
C ASN A 315 -13.12 37.98 -1.58
N GLN A 316 -13.16 36.85 -0.85
CA GLN A 316 -14.35 36.39 -0.12
C GLN A 316 -14.23 36.76 1.37
N GLU A 317 -14.51 38.04 1.65
CA GLU A 317 -14.48 38.70 2.96
C GLU A 317 -15.39 38.10 4.06
N PHE A 318 -16.07 36.96 3.87
CA PHE A 318 -17.11 36.51 4.83
C PHE A 318 -17.03 35.07 5.34
N ALA A 319 -16.26 34.16 4.72
CA ALA A 319 -16.20 32.75 5.16
C ALA A 319 -15.13 32.49 6.24
N SER A 320 -13.98 33.16 6.14
CA SER A 320 -12.89 33.02 7.11
C SER A 320 -13.14 33.78 8.43
N GLU A 321 -13.98 34.84 8.43
CA GLU A 321 -14.25 35.66 9.62
C GLU A 321 -15.11 34.95 10.68
N ARG A 322 -16.14 34.18 10.26
CA ARG A 322 -17.00 33.43 11.19
C ARG A 322 -16.31 32.20 11.77
N LEU A 323 -15.44 31.55 11.01
CA LEU A 323 -14.59 30.46 11.52
C LEU A 323 -13.54 31.01 12.49
N PHE A 324 -12.89 32.15 12.20
CA PHE A 324 -11.90 32.75 13.10
C PHE A 324 -12.47 33.19 14.46
N VAL A 325 -13.64 33.85 14.47
CA VAL A 325 -14.30 34.29 15.71
C VAL A 325 -15.06 33.13 16.40
N GLY A 326 -15.54 32.15 15.64
CA GLY A 326 -16.22 30.97 16.15
C GLY A 326 -15.29 29.93 16.80
N CYS A 327 -14.01 29.87 16.43
CA CYS A 327 -13.07 28.91 17.01
C CYS A 327 -12.65 29.21 18.44
N ALA A 328 -12.67 30.47 18.85
CA ALA A 328 -12.52 30.84 20.25
C ALA A 328 -13.79 30.49 21.08
N ASN A 329 -14.92 30.25 20.40
CA ASN A 329 -16.21 29.88 20.99
C ASN A 329 -16.58 28.38 20.84
N MET A 330 -15.66 27.50 20.43
CA MET A 330 -15.97 26.09 20.22
C MET A 330 -16.04 25.29 21.53
N LYS A 331 -17.14 25.47 22.28
CA LYS A 331 -17.81 24.30 22.86
C LYS A 331 -18.16 23.35 21.71
N SER A 332 -18.03 22.04 21.92
CA SER A 332 -18.55 20.94 21.07
C SER A 332 -19.21 21.41 19.76
N ILE A 333 -18.52 21.29 18.62
CA ILE A 333 -19.05 21.67 17.30
C ILE A 333 -20.47 21.07 17.18
N SER A 334 -21.51 21.88 17.08
CA SER A 334 -22.86 21.35 16.93
C SER A 334 -23.11 20.97 15.46
N LEU A 335 -24.14 20.17 15.19
CA LEU A 335 -24.63 19.99 13.83
C LEU A 335 -25.08 21.33 13.25
N GLU A 336 -25.66 22.19 14.09
CA GLU A 336 -26.03 23.57 13.75
C GLU A 336 -24.84 24.33 13.15
N SER A 337 -23.65 24.30 13.76
CA SER A 337 -22.50 25.08 13.24
C SER A 337 -21.98 24.61 11.88
N LEU A 338 -22.15 23.31 11.56
CA LEU A 338 -21.67 22.73 10.30
C LEU A 338 -22.71 22.85 9.19
N LEU A 339 -23.96 22.55 9.54
CA LEU A 339 -25.04 22.37 8.58
C LEU A 339 -25.95 23.59 8.49
N SER A 340 -25.66 24.74 9.12
CA SER A 340 -26.44 25.99 8.98
C SER A 340 -25.65 27.10 8.26
N SER A 341 -26.40 28.06 7.72
CA SER A 341 -25.90 29.33 7.16
C SER A 341 -26.65 30.50 7.79
N ALA A 342 -26.26 31.74 7.46
CA ALA A 342 -26.89 32.95 8.03
C ALA A 342 -28.43 32.93 7.91
N ASP A 343 -28.92 32.39 6.80
CA ASP A 343 -30.32 32.48 6.38
C ASP A 343 -31.03 31.11 6.38
N ARG A 344 -30.37 30.04 6.86
CA ARG A 344 -30.92 28.67 6.81
C ARG A 344 -30.52 27.81 8.01
N ASP A 345 -31.54 27.23 8.65
CA ASP A 345 -31.48 26.32 9.79
C ASP A 345 -32.02 24.90 9.50
N TYR A 346 -32.19 24.52 8.22
CA TYR A 346 -32.85 23.27 7.82
C TYR A 346 -32.13 22.50 6.71
N VAL A 347 -32.11 21.17 6.74
CA VAL A 347 -31.72 20.31 5.61
C VAL A 347 -32.95 19.88 4.80
N ILE A 348 -32.76 19.42 3.57
CA ILE A 348 -33.86 19.02 2.66
C ILE A 348 -33.97 17.51 2.51
N GLY A 349 -35.17 16.97 2.52
CA GLY A 349 -35.49 15.61 2.11
C GLY A 349 -36.10 15.57 0.71
N ASN A 350 -36.24 14.36 0.15
CA ASN A 350 -36.96 14.18 -1.11
C ASN A 350 -38.41 14.69 -1.02
N GLY A 351 -38.86 15.39 -2.07
CA GLY A 351 -40.19 16.02 -2.12
C GLY A 351 -40.28 17.37 -1.39
N ASP A 352 -39.20 18.14 -1.35
CA ASP A 352 -39.10 19.48 -0.73
C ASP A 352 -39.40 19.53 0.77
N ILE A 353 -39.24 18.40 1.47
CA ILE A 353 -39.39 18.32 2.92
C ILE A 353 -38.24 19.09 3.57
N LYS A 354 -38.54 20.01 4.48
CA LYS A 354 -37.53 20.74 5.26
C LYS A 354 -37.50 20.21 6.68
N VAL A 355 -36.31 19.79 7.14
CA VAL A 355 -36.07 19.27 8.49
C VAL A 355 -35.11 20.21 9.20
N LYS A 356 -35.46 20.68 10.40
CA LYS A 356 -34.57 21.58 11.15
C LYS A 356 -33.32 20.85 11.60
N ILE A 357 -32.19 21.53 11.61
CA ILE A 357 -30.91 20.94 12.03
C ILE A 357 -30.95 20.58 13.52
N SER A 358 -31.59 21.40 14.34
CA SER A 358 -31.86 21.10 15.76
C SER A 358 -32.64 19.79 15.99
N ASP A 359 -33.45 19.33 15.04
CA ASP A 359 -34.16 18.04 15.15
C ASP A 359 -33.23 16.83 14.97
N LEU A 360 -31.99 17.07 14.50
CA LEU A 360 -30.93 16.07 14.33
C LEU A 360 -30.02 15.97 15.56
N GLU A 361 -30.10 16.91 16.51
CA GLU A 361 -29.31 16.85 17.74
C GLU A 361 -29.68 15.61 18.58
N GLY A 362 -28.69 15.00 19.23
CA GLY A 362 -28.88 13.76 19.99
C GLY A 362 -28.90 12.48 19.14
N ARG A 363 -28.94 12.59 17.81
CA ARG A 363 -28.88 11.44 16.89
C ARG A 363 -27.44 11.12 16.48
N THR A 364 -27.19 9.87 16.14
CA THR A 364 -26.05 9.49 15.30
C THR A 364 -26.27 10.05 13.90
N VAL A 365 -25.43 10.98 13.46
CA VAL A 365 -25.53 11.58 12.12
C VAL A 365 -24.34 11.20 11.28
N ILE A 366 -24.61 10.63 10.10
CA ILE A 366 -23.61 10.33 9.08
C ILE A 366 -23.61 11.45 8.04
N LEU A 367 -22.52 12.19 7.93
CA LEU A 367 -22.29 13.09 6.80
C LEU A 367 -21.76 12.25 5.63
N TYR A 368 -22.53 12.17 4.56
CA TYR A 368 -22.19 11.42 3.37
C TYR A 368 -21.70 12.37 2.27
N PHE A 369 -20.42 12.26 1.94
CA PHE A 369 -19.80 13.05 0.88
C PHE A 369 -19.64 12.20 -0.38
N ALA A 370 -20.25 12.63 -1.49
CA ALA A 370 -20.04 11.99 -2.80
C ALA A 370 -19.17 12.88 -3.70
N PRO A 371 -18.16 12.32 -4.39
CA PRO A 371 -17.33 13.06 -5.32
C PRO A 371 -18.12 13.51 -6.57
N GLU A 372 -17.58 14.51 -7.26
CA GLU A 372 -18.13 15.19 -8.45
C GLU A 372 -18.55 14.27 -9.62
N PHE A 373 -18.17 12.99 -9.62
CA PHE A 373 -18.35 12.08 -10.75
C PHE A 373 -19.34 10.95 -10.45
N THR A 374 -20.57 11.07 -10.96
CA THR A 374 -21.69 10.12 -10.78
C THR A 374 -21.46 8.74 -11.43
N GLU A 375 -20.52 8.61 -12.38
CA GLU A 375 -20.21 7.32 -13.02
C GLU A 375 -19.14 6.52 -12.27
N SER A 376 -18.66 7.00 -11.10
CA SER A 376 -17.77 6.22 -10.24
C SER A 376 -18.52 5.00 -9.68
N VAL A 377 -18.16 3.81 -10.17
CA VAL A 377 -18.61 2.49 -9.70
C VAL A 377 -18.60 2.41 -8.16
N ARG A 378 -17.52 2.89 -7.54
CA ARG A 378 -17.35 2.93 -6.07
C ARG A 378 -18.36 3.83 -5.36
N CYS A 379 -18.78 4.95 -5.97
CA CYS A 379 -19.76 5.86 -5.40
C CYS A 379 -21.18 5.29 -5.45
N ASN A 380 -21.55 4.67 -6.58
CA ASN A 380 -22.84 4.02 -6.74
C ASN A 380 -22.99 2.84 -5.77
N THR A 381 -21.95 2.02 -5.63
CA THR A 381 -21.92 0.90 -4.69
C THR A 381 -21.97 1.36 -3.23
N CYS A 382 -21.25 2.43 -2.88
CA CYS A 382 -21.36 3.05 -1.55
C CYS A 382 -22.80 3.48 -1.24
N THR A 383 -23.41 4.22 -2.17
CA THR A 383 -24.77 4.73 -1.99
C THR A 383 -25.72 3.56 -1.77
N LYS A 384 -25.65 2.53 -2.63
CA LYS A 384 -26.48 1.33 -2.53
C LYS A 384 -26.35 0.67 -1.15
N PHE A 385 -25.13 0.41 -0.69
CA PHE A 385 -24.93 -0.24 0.61
C PHE A 385 -25.35 0.61 1.80
N LEU A 386 -25.19 1.93 1.71
CA LEU A 386 -25.67 2.84 2.75
C LEU A 386 -27.20 2.88 2.78
N VAL A 387 -27.87 2.85 1.63
CA VAL A 387 -29.34 2.76 1.53
C VAL A 387 -29.86 1.47 2.16
N GLU A 388 -29.23 0.33 1.86
CA GLU A 388 -29.57 -0.96 2.47
C GLU A 388 -29.45 -0.92 3.99
N ALA A 389 -28.30 -0.48 4.50
CA ALA A 389 -28.05 -0.39 5.94
C ALA A 389 -29.03 0.58 6.62
N TYR A 390 -29.30 1.74 6.00
CA TYR A 390 -30.25 2.73 6.51
C TYR A 390 -31.66 2.15 6.66
N HIS A 391 -32.17 1.45 5.63
CA HIS A 391 -33.48 0.82 5.70
C HIS A 391 -33.54 -0.30 6.73
N GLU A 392 -32.49 -1.13 6.84
CA GLU A 392 -32.43 -2.20 7.82
C GLU A 392 -32.47 -1.65 9.26
N LEU A 393 -31.66 -0.63 9.55
CA LEU A 393 -31.62 0.02 10.87
C LEU A 393 -32.96 0.69 11.21
N ARG A 394 -33.56 1.41 10.26
CA ARG A 394 -34.90 1.99 10.43
C ARG A 394 -35.97 0.93 10.71
N SER A 395 -35.90 -0.23 10.03
CA SER A 395 -36.87 -1.32 10.22
C SER A 395 -36.77 -2.00 11.60
N LYS A 396 -35.59 -1.98 12.23
CA LYS A 396 -35.34 -2.51 13.58
C LYS A 396 -35.84 -1.59 14.70
N GLY A 397 -36.34 -0.39 14.35
CA GLY A 397 -36.80 0.61 15.32
C GLY A 397 -35.68 1.41 15.97
N GLU A 398 -34.45 1.34 15.43
CA GLU A 398 -33.34 2.18 15.84
C GLU A 398 -33.52 3.57 15.18
N VAL A 399 -34.19 4.48 15.91
CA VAL A 399 -34.65 5.79 15.39
C VAL A 399 -33.57 6.87 15.41
N ASP A 400 -32.46 6.64 16.10
CA ASP A 400 -31.45 7.65 16.39
C ASP A 400 -30.37 7.77 15.30
N LEU A 401 -30.57 7.19 14.11
CA LEU A 401 -29.68 7.38 12.95
C LEU A 401 -30.30 8.37 11.95
N GLU A 402 -29.50 9.30 11.46
CA GLU A 402 -29.80 10.08 10.25
C GLU A 402 -28.59 10.19 9.32
N VAL A 403 -28.83 10.32 8.01
CA VAL A 403 -27.80 10.58 7.01
C VAL A 403 -28.06 11.95 6.37
N VAL A 404 -27.00 12.76 6.26
CA VAL A 404 -27.04 14.05 5.55
C VAL A 404 -26.06 13.99 4.40
N PHE A 405 -26.59 14.01 3.18
CA PHE A 405 -25.82 14.09 1.94
C PHE A 405 -25.24 15.49 1.75
N VAL A 406 -23.93 15.56 1.52
CA VAL A 406 -23.17 16.78 1.23
C VAL A 406 -22.58 16.63 -0.16
N SER A 407 -23.03 17.47 -1.08
CA SER A 407 -22.68 17.34 -2.49
C SER A 407 -21.36 18.03 -2.80
N PHE A 408 -20.49 17.36 -3.56
CA PHE A 408 -19.36 18.00 -4.24
C PHE A 408 -19.56 18.13 -5.76
N HIS A 409 -20.77 17.90 -6.26
CA HIS A 409 -21.10 18.14 -7.67
C HIS A 409 -20.99 19.63 -7.97
N LYS A 410 -20.56 19.98 -9.18
CA LYS A 410 -20.54 21.37 -9.64
C LYS A 410 -21.87 21.83 -10.22
N ASP A 411 -22.76 20.89 -10.54
CA ASP A 411 -24.01 21.13 -11.22
C ASP A 411 -25.23 20.65 -10.41
N GLU A 412 -26.28 21.47 -10.41
CA GLU A 412 -27.51 21.22 -9.64
C GLU A 412 -28.34 20.07 -10.24
N HIS A 413 -28.30 19.88 -11.56
CA HIS A 413 -29.01 18.78 -12.20
C HIS A 413 -28.40 17.43 -11.82
N GLU A 414 -27.07 17.32 -11.81
CA GLU A 414 -26.35 16.13 -11.33
C GLU A 414 -26.62 15.85 -9.85
N PHE A 415 -26.60 16.89 -9.00
CA PHE A 415 -26.99 16.80 -7.60
C PHE A 415 -28.38 16.20 -7.45
N ASN A 416 -29.38 16.76 -8.13
CA ASN A 416 -30.77 16.32 -8.04
C ASN A 416 -30.95 14.88 -8.55
N GLN A 417 -30.29 14.54 -9.65
CA GLN A 417 -30.33 13.19 -10.20
C GLN A 417 -29.76 12.17 -9.20
N HIS A 418 -28.66 12.50 -8.53
CA HIS A 418 -28.04 11.62 -7.54
C HIS A 418 -28.86 11.55 -6.25
N PHE A 419 -29.28 12.69 -5.71
CA PHE A 419 -30.07 12.78 -4.48
C PHE A 419 -31.43 12.07 -4.57
N SER A 420 -32.05 12.06 -5.77
CA SER A 420 -33.32 11.35 -6.00
C SER A 420 -33.28 9.84 -5.72
N LYS A 421 -32.07 9.25 -5.67
CA LYS A 421 -31.86 7.82 -5.38
C LYS A 421 -31.69 7.52 -3.89
N MET A 422 -31.64 8.54 -3.03
CA MET A 422 -31.30 8.42 -1.61
C MET A 422 -32.55 8.60 -0.73
N PRO A 423 -32.75 7.83 0.36
CA PRO A 423 -33.94 7.94 1.22
C PRO A 423 -33.81 8.99 2.33
N TRP A 424 -32.69 9.69 2.41
CA TRP A 424 -32.31 10.54 3.55
C TRP A 424 -32.24 12.04 3.19
N LEU A 425 -31.66 12.84 4.07
CA LEU A 425 -31.60 14.31 3.96
C LEU A 425 -30.37 14.76 3.17
N ALA A 426 -30.40 15.96 2.60
CA ALA A 426 -29.28 16.59 1.93
C ALA A 426 -29.13 18.03 2.41
N LEU A 427 -27.89 18.51 2.39
CA LEU A 427 -27.62 19.93 2.43
C LEU A 427 -28.10 20.55 1.11
N PRO A 428 -28.92 21.62 1.11
CA PRO A 428 -29.40 22.22 -0.12
C PRO A 428 -28.25 22.67 -1.01
N PHE A 429 -28.28 22.28 -2.29
CA PHE A 429 -27.22 22.60 -3.25
C PHE A 429 -26.93 24.12 -3.35
N SER A 430 -27.97 24.94 -3.21
CA SER A 430 -27.86 26.41 -3.20
C SER A 430 -27.11 26.98 -1.99
N ASP A 431 -26.92 26.21 -0.91
CA ASP A 431 -26.21 26.68 0.28
C ASP A 431 -24.70 26.53 0.12
N THR A 432 -24.13 27.47 -0.65
CA THR A 432 -22.68 27.52 -0.88
C THR A 432 -21.89 27.80 0.39
N GLU A 433 -22.46 28.52 1.38
CA GLU A 433 -21.78 28.83 2.65
C GLU A 433 -21.50 27.54 3.44
N SER A 434 -22.51 26.71 3.67
CA SER A 434 -22.35 25.45 4.40
C SER A 434 -21.51 24.43 3.62
N HIS A 435 -21.64 24.37 2.29
CA HIS A 435 -20.79 23.50 1.46
C HIS A 435 -19.32 23.89 1.53
N ASN A 436 -18.99 25.17 1.47
CA ASN A 436 -17.62 25.66 1.63
C ASN A 436 -17.09 25.35 3.03
N LYS A 437 -17.85 25.64 4.10
CA LYS A 437 -17.47 25.28 5.48
C LYS A 437 -17.09 23.80 5.62
N LEU A 438 -17.89 22.91 5.03
CA LEU A 438 -17.65 21.47 5.07
C LEU A 438 -16.45 21.06 4.22
N ARG A 439 -16.25 21.65 3.04
CA ARG A 439 -15.10 21.40 2.17
C ARG A 439 -13.78 21.84 2.82
N ASP A 440 -13.76 23.02 3.42
CA ASP A 440 -12.58 23.57 4.08
C ASP A 440 -12.21 22.75 5.31
N ARG A 441 -13.22 22.22 6.01
CA ARG A 441 -13.03 21.39 7.21
C ARG A 441 -12.64 19.94 6.87
N PHE A 442 -13.15 19.42 5.75
CA PHE A 442 -12.93 18.05 5.29
C PHE A 442 -12.40 18.06 3.85
N PRO A 443 -11.14 18.50 3.65
CA PRO A 443 -10.58 18.68 2.31
C PRO A 443 -10.46 17.34 1.58
N ARG A 444 -10.72 17.35 0.28
CA ARG A 444 -10.78 16.17 -0.59
C ARG A 444 -9.46 15.40 -0.59
N GLU A 445 -8.35 16.12 -0.46
CA GLU A 445 -6.98 15.65 -0.39
C GLU A 445 -6.76 14.74 0.83
N THR A 446 -7.51 14.94 1.90
CA THR A 446 -7.45 14.12 3.13
C THR A 446 -8.18 12.78 2.99
N PHE A 447 -9.21 12.69 2.15
CA PHE A 447 -10.08 11.50 2.03
C PHE A 447 -9.95 10.77 0.68
N GLY A 448 -9.22 11.34 -0.27
CA GLY A 448 -9.04 10.80 -1.62
C GLY A 448 -10.30 10.92 -2.49
N TYR A 449 -10.32 10.19 -3.61
CA TYR A 449 -11.45 10.15 -4.56
C TYR A 449 -12.62 9.25 -4.09
N LEU A 450 -12.62 8.81 -2.83
CA LEU A 450 -13.61 7.88 -2.27
C LEU A 450 -14.76 8.64 -1.59
N PRO A 451 -15.98 8.09 -1.60
CA PRO A 451 -17.06 8.64 -0.79
C PRO A 451 -16.69 8.57 0.70
N CYS A 452 -16.85 9.67 1.42
CA CYS A 452 -16.50 9.74 2.84
C CYS A 452 -17.77 9.66 3.69
N LEU A 453 -17.71 8.87 4.77
CA LEU A 453 -18.72 8.82 5.83
C LEU A 453 -18.08 9.32 7.10
N LEU A 454 -18.54 10.48 7.58
CA LEU A 454 -18.18 10.98 8.89
C LEU A 454 -19.34 10.75 9.83
N VAL A 455 -19.10 9.98 10.89
CA VAL A 455 -20.14 9.65 11.88
C VAL A 455 -19.94 10.53 13.10
N ARG A 456 -21.02 11.21 13.51
CA ARG A 456 -21.10 11.92 14.79
C ARG A 456 -22.06 11.21 15.71
N ASP A 457 -21.74 11.16 16.99
CA ASP A 457 -22.67 10.71 18.02
C ASP A 457 -23.64 11.83 18.45
N GLY A 458 -24.60 11.48 19.31
CA GLY A 458 -25.60 12.43 19.83
C GLY A 458 -25.02 13.57 20.67
N SER A 459 -23.78 13.45 21.16
CA SER A 459 -23.04 14.53 21.83
C SER A 459 -22.33 15.47 20.87
N GLY A 460 -22.29 15.13 19.57
CA GLY A 460 -21.63 15.91 18.54
C GLY A 460 -20.14 15.60 18.41
N ASP A 461 -19.59 14.52 18.95
CA ASP A 461 -18.17 14.18 18.72
C ASP A 461 -18.02 13.31 17.46
N ILE A 462 -16.91 13.48 16.72
CA ILE A 462 -16.62 12.67 15.53
C ILE A 462 -16.13 11.30 16.01
N ILE A 463 -16.90 10.25 15.75
CA ILE A 463 -16.62 8.90 16.26
C ILE A 463 -15.93 7.98 15.24
N CYS A 464 -16.11 8.21 13.93
CA CYS A 464 -15.40 7.47 12.88
C CYS A 464 -15.24 8.29 11.59
N ARG A 465 -14.01 8.30 11.04
CA ARG A 465 -13.66 8.92 9.75
C ARG A 465 -13.53 7.90 8.61
N GLN A 466 -13.55 6.60 8.93
CA GLN A 466 -13.38 5.48 8.02
C GLN A 466 -14.67 4.66 7.85
N ALA A 467 -15.82 5.19 8.26
CA ALA A 467 -17.08 4.44 8.32
C ALA A 467 -17.54 3.90 6.96
N PHE A 468 -16.98 4.42 5.86
CA PHE A 468 -17.10 3.83 4.53
C PHE A 468 -16.69 2.35 4.50
N TRP A 469 -15.49 2.01 5.00
CA TRP A 469 -15.00 0.63 4.98
C TRP A 469 -15.76 -0.27 5.95
N ASP A 470 -16.15 0.27 7.11
CA ASP A 470 -16.96 -0.47 8.07
C ASP A 470 -18.35 -0.78 7.50
N LEU A 471 -18.96 0.17 6.79
CA LEU A 471 -20.22 -0.04 6.06
C LEU A 471 -20.03 -1.06 4.93
N LEU A 472 -18.95 -0.96 4.16
CA LEU A 472 -18.66 -1.90 3.09
C LEU A 472 -18.55 -3.30 3.66
N ASN A 473 -17.72 -3.52 4.68
CA ASN A 473 -17.44 -4.85 5.23
C ASN A 473 -18.61 -5.42 6.05
N TYR A 474 -19.24 -4.61 6.91
CA TYR A 474 -20.16 -5.09 7.94
C TYR A 474 -21.61 -4.61 7.77
N GLY A 475 -21.88 -3.70 6.83
CA GLY A 475 -23.22 -3.16 6.60
C GLY A 475 -23.83 -2.53 7.85
N SER A 476 -25.09 -2.85 8.15
CA SER A 476 -25.81 -2.34 9.33
C SER A 476 -25.21 -2.81 10.66
N LYS A 477 -24.48 -3.94 10.70
CA LYS A 477 -23.87 -4.45 11.94
C LYS A 477 -22.83 -3.51 12.51
N ALA A 478 -22.21 -2.68 11.65
CA ALA A 478 -21.24 -1.69 12.04
C ALA A 478 -21.83 -0.62 12.95
N TYR A 479 -23.13 -0.32 12.85
CA TYR A 479 -23.80 0.69 13.67
C TYR A 479 -23.59 0.43 15.18
N PRO A 480 -23.21 1.46 15.98
CA PRO A 480 -23.15 2.90 15.66
C PRO A 480 -21.81 3.39 15.06
N PHE A 481 -21.03 2.53 14.43
CA PHE A 481 -19.73 2.81 13.80
C PHE A 481 -18.65 3.27 14.79
N THR A 482 -18.78 2.89 16.06
CA THR A 482 -17.73 3.08 17.09
C THR A 482 -16.67 2.00 16.99
N ASN A 483 -15.40 2.33 17.27
CA ASN A 483 -14.29 1.36 17.28
C ASN A 483 -14.60 0.09 18.10
N GLU A 484 -15.16 0.24 19.31
CA GLU A 484 -15.54 -0.91 20.16
C GLU A 484 -16.53 -1.85 19.48
N ARG A 485 -17.55 -1.29 18.81
CA ARG A 485 -18.52 -2.07 18.05
C ARG A 485 -17.88 -2.79 16.88
N ILE A 486 -17.01 -2.11 16.13
CA ILE A 486 -16.30 -2.72 15.00
C ILE A 486 -15.42 -3.88 15.48
N ASP A 487 -14.71 -3.71 16.59
CA ASP A 487 -13.88 -4.76 17.19
C ASP A 487 -14.72 -5.96 17.65
N GLN A 488 -15.93 -5.71 18.16
CA GLN A 488 -16.87 -6.77 18.49
C GLN A 488 -17.32 -7.54 17.24
N VAL A 489 -17.75 -6.84 16.19
CA VAL A 489 -18.22 -7.48 14.94
C VAL A 489 -17.10 -8.28 14.27
N LYS A 490 -15.87 -7.76 14.25
CA LYS A 490 -14.67 -8.48 13.78
C LYS A 490 -14.50 -9.82 14.51
N LYS A 491 -14.57 -9.82 15.84
CA LYS A 491 -14.45 -11.04 16.66
C LYS A 491 -15.59 -12.03 16.37
N GLU A 492 -16.82 -11.53 16.22
CA GLU A 492 -17.97 -12.37 15.87
C GLU A 492 -17.79 -13.04 14.49
N ASP A 493 -17.35 -12.30 13.48
CA ASP A 493 -17.10 -12.82 12.14
C ASP A 493 -15.94 -13.82 12.11
N GLU A 494 -14.86 -13.58 12.86
CA GLU A 494 -13.77 -14.57 13.01
C GLU A 494 -14.26 -15.88 13.62
N ILE A 495 -15.12 -15.81 14.64
CA ILE A 495 -15.72 -16.99 15.27
C ILE A 495 -16.65 -17.73 14.28
N LEU A 496 -17.39 -17.00 13.45
CA LEU A 496 -18.25 -17.58 12.43
C LEU A 496 -17.46 -18.27 11.31
N LYS A 497 -16.36 -17.66 10.85
CA LYS A 497 -15.48 -18.23 9.82
C LYS A 497 -14.76 -19.49 10.30
N LYS A 498 -14.57 -19.66 11.61
CA LYS A 498 -14.02 -20.89 12.22
C LYS A 498 -15.01 -22.06 12.31
N LYS A 499 -16.26 -21.90 11.86
CA LYS A 499 -17.27 -22.96 11.85
C LYS A 499 -17.47 -23.51 10.42
N PRO A 500 -18.02 -24.74 10.26
CA PRO A 500 -18.43 -25.25 8.96
C PRO A 500 -19.44 -24.32 8.27
N GLN A 501 -19.11 -23.90 7.06
CA GLN A 501 -19.93 -23.08 6.19
C GLN A 501 -20.94 -23.94 5.43
N ASN A 502 -22.16 -23.44 5.29
CA ASN A 502 -23.19 -24.10 4.49
C ASN A 502 -23.17 -23.52 3.07
N LEU A 503 -22.77 -24.31 2.08
CA LEU A 503 -22.65 -23.86 0.68
C LEU A 503 -23.97 -23.35 0.10
N HIS A 504 -25.12 -23.94 0.45
CA HIS A 504 -26.43 -23.44 0.02
C HIS A 504 -26.74 -22.04 0.56
N LYS A 505 -26.42 -21.76 1.83
CA LYS A 505 -26.58 -20.41 2.40
C LYS A 505 -25.56 -19.42 1.84
N LEU A 506 -24.35 -19.88 1.58
CA LEU A 506 -23.24 -19.06 1.11
C LEU A 506 -23.43 -18.68 -0.36
N LEU A 507 -23.61 -19.68 -1.23
CA LEU A 507 -23.67 -19.55 -2.69
C LEU A 507 -25.09 -19.47 -3.24
N GLY A 508 -26.13 -19.64 -2.43
CA GLY A 508 -27.54 -19.51 -2.83
C GLY A 508 -28.17 -18.21 -2.34
N SER A 509 -29.38 -17.96 -2.82
CA SER A 509 -30.27 -16.91 -2.34
C SER A 509 -31.64 -17.51 -1.97
N HIS A 510 -32.54 -16.69 -1.45
CA HIS A 510 -33.90 -17.11 -1.12
C HIS A 510 -34.73 -17.51 -2.36
N THR A 511 -34.26 -17.16 -3.57
CA THR A 511 -34.91 -17.48 -4.84
C THR A 511 -34.07 -18.34 -5.79
N ARG A 512 -32.82 -18.69 -5.41
CA ARG A 512 -31.88 -19.40 -6.30
C ARG A 512 -31.05 -20.44 -5.55
N ASP A 513 -30.97 -21.62 -6.15
CA ASP A 513 -30.24 -22.80 -5.68
C ASP A 513 -29.25 -23.40 -6.70
N PHE A 514 -28.88 -22.67 -7.76
CA PHE A 514 -28.00 -23.14 -8.84
C PHE A 514 -26.87 -22.15 -9.20
N LEU A 515 -25.74 -22.64 -9.66
CA LEU A 515 -24.65 -21.89 -10.32
C LEU A 515 -24.75 -22.03 -11.84
N ILE A 516 -23.94 -21.28 -12.59
CA ILE A 516 -23.84 -21.40 -14.05
C ILE A 516 -22.49 -22.02 -14.45
N SER A 517 -22.50 -22.90 -15.45
CA SER A 517 -21.27 -23.41 -16.08
C SER A 517 -20.75 -22.46 -17.17
N SER A 518 -19.57 -22.77 -17.71
CA SER A 518 -19.01 -22.10 -18.90
C SER A 518 -19.90 -22.21 -20.16
N SER A 519 -20.68 -23.28 -20.29
CA SER A 519 -21.69 -23.46 -21.34
C SER A 519 -22.99 -22.69 -21.08
N GLY A 520 -23.15 -22.09 -19.89
CA GLY A 520 -24.37 -21.41 -19.46
C GLY A 520 -25.43 -22.34 -18.86
N ASP A 521 -25.12 -23.62 -18.65
CA ASP A 521 -26.02 -24.59 -18.02
C ASP A 521 -26.15 -24.32 -16.52
N LYS A 522 -27.34 -24.61 -15.97
CA LYS A 522 -27.61 -24.47 -14.54
C LYS A 522 -27.13 -25.71 -13.79
N VAL A 523 -26.28 -25.51 -12.80
CA VAL A 523 -25.71 -26.57 -11.95
C VAL A 523 -26.23 -26.39 -10.51
N PRO A 524 -27.03 -27.31 -9.96
CA PRO A 524 -27.50 -27.23 -8.57
C PRO A 524 -26.36 -27.11 -7.57
N ILE A 525 -26.50 -26.24 -6.56
CA ILE A 525 -25.48 -26.07 -5.50
C ILE A 525 -25.24 -27.37 -4.73
N SER A 526 -26.25 -28.24 -4.63
CA SER A 526 -26.13 -29.56 -3.99
C SER A 526 -25.08 -30.46 -4.64
N GLU A 527 -24.74 -30.24 -5.91
CA GLU A 527 -23.67 -30.99 -6.59
C GLU A 527 -22.27 -30.62 -6.09
N LEU A 528 -22.12 -29.53 -5.34
CA LEU A 528 -20.87 -29.13 -4.71
C LEU A 528 -20.70 -29.76 -3.31
N GLU A 529 -21.76 -30.34 -2.73
CA GLU A 529 -21.69 -30.97 -1.42
C GLU A 529 -20.68 -32.13 -1.40
N GLY A 530 -19.78 -32.14 -0.42
CA GLY A 530 -18.72 -33.14 -0.30
C GLY A 530 -17.54 -32.95 -1.26
N LYS A 531 -17.49 -31.86 -2.03
CA LYS A 531 -16.31 -31.44 -2.81
C LYS A 531 -15.51 -30.38 -2.06
N VAL A 532 -14.24 -30.26 -2.39
CA VAL A 532 -13.44 -29.07 -2.07
C VAL A 532 -13.83 -27.99 -3.08
N VAL A 533 -14.24 -26.82 -2.59
CA VAL A 533 -14.74 -25.72 -3.41
C VAL A 533 -13.85 -24.50 -3.25
N GLY A 534 -13.31 -23.98 -4.34
CA GLY A 534 -12.62 -22.69 -4.35
C GLY A 534 -13.50 -21.57 -4.88
N LEU A 535 -13.61 -20.46 -4.14
CA LEU A 535 -14.30 -19.24 -4.53
C LEU A 535 -13.28 -18.23 -5.06
N CYS A 536 -13.33 -17.95 -6.36
CA CYS A 536 -12.43 -17.01 -7.04
C CYS A 536 -13.10 -15.64 -7.13
N PHE A 537 -12.68 -14.68 -6.31
CA PHE A 537 -13.19 -13.31 -6.32
C PHE A 537 -12.55 -12.51 -7.43
N GLN A 538 -13.36 -11.92 -8.30
CA GLN A 538 -12.94 -11.22 -9.51
C GLN A 538 -13.23 -9.71 -9.40
N ASN A 539 -12.18 -8.89 -9.42
CA ASN A 539 -12.24 -7.42 -9.34
C ASN A 539 -11.57 -6.73 -10.56
N ILE A 540 -11.58 -7.35 -11.75
CA ILE A 540 -10.63 -6.98 -12.83
C ILE A 540 -11.11 -5.81 -13.68
N TRP A 541 -10.19 -4.85 -13.90
CA TRP A 541 -10.42 -3.59 -14.62
C TRP A 541 -9.93 -3.63 -16.10
N ASP A 542 -9.20 -4.67 -16.53
CA ASP A 542 -8.82 -4.90 -17.95
C ASP A 542 -8.90 -6.40 -18.32
N PRO A 543 -9.63 -6.79 -19.39
CA PRO A 543 -9.69 -8.16 -19.87
C PRO A 543 -8.34 -8.81 -20.27
N ARG A 544 -7.28 -8.03 -20.49
CA ARG A 544 -5.95 -8.54 -20.85
C ARG A 544 -5.20 -9.18 -19.67
N ASP A 545 -5.50 -8.77 -18.44
CA ASP A 545 -4.90 -9.33 -17.21
C ASP A 545 -5.50 -10.70 -16.83
N LEU A 546 -6.67 -11.05 -17.37
CA LEU A 546 -7.43 -12.27 -17.04
C LEU A 546 -6.73 -13.58 -17.41
N LEU A 547 -6.07 -13.62 -18.58
CA LEU A 547 -5.40 -14.84 -19.04
C LEU A 547 -4.10 -15.08 -18.26
N GLU A 548 -3.31 -14.03 -18.08
CA GLU A 548 -2.00 -14.11 -17.42
C GLU A 548 -2.13 -14.48 -15.93
N THR A 549 -3.07 -13.87 -15.21
CA THR A 549 -3.26 -14.10 -13.76
C THR A 549 -3.88 -15.45 -13.42
N TYR A 550 -4.80 -15.98 -14.24
CA TYR A 550 -5.59 -17.17 -13.88
C TYR A 550 -5.16 -18.46 -14.59
N GLN A 551 -4.18 -18.40 -15.50
CA GLN A 551 -3.71 -19.58 -16.20
C GLN A 551 -3.16 -20.67 -15.27
N PRO A 552 -2.34 -20.37 -14.23
CA PRO A 552 -1.87 -21.40 -13.29
C PRO A 552 -3.03 -22.11 -12.58
N LEU A 553 -4.05 -21.33 -12.18
CA LEU A 553 -5.25 -21.85 -11.53
C LEU A 553 -6.06 -22.76 -12.46
N LYS A 554 -6.21 -22.37 -13.75
CA LYS A 554 -6.87 -23.19 -14.78
C LYS A 554 -6.16 -24.50 -15.02
N ASP A 555 -4.85 -24.46 -15.14
CA ASP A 555 -4.03 -25.65 -15.34
C ASP A 555 -4.13 -26.61 -14.14
N MET A 556 -4.07 -26.09 -12.92
CA MET A 556 -4.27 -26.88 -11.69
C MET A 556 -5.67 -27.53 -11.66
N TYR A 557 -6.72 -26.74 -11.93
CA TYR A 557 -8.09 -27.22 -11.94
C TYR A 557 -8.26 -28.38 -12.94
N LEU A 558 -7.79 -28.23 -14.18
CA LEU A 558 -7.89 -29.27 -15.20
C LEU A 558 -7.17 -30.56 -14.78
N ARG A 559 -5.96 -30.47 -14.22
CA ARG A 559 -5.23 -31.65 -13.71
C ARG A 559 -5.97 -32.37 -12.59
N LEU A 560 -6.59 -31.64 -11.66
CA LEU A 560 -7.40 -32.23 -10.60
C LEU A 560 -8.65 -32.93 -11.17
N LYS A 561 -9.31 -32.34 -12.19
CA LYS A 561 -10.44 -32.97 -12.87
C LYS A 561 -10.03 -34.23 -13.65
N GLU A 562 -8.89 -34.22 -14.33
CA GLU A 562 -8.35 -35.39 -15.04
C GLU A 562 -8.05 -36.56 -14.09
N ARG A 563 -7.57 -36.27 -12.87
CA ARG A 563 -7.37 -37.28 -11.81
C ARG A 563 -8.67 -37.78 -11.17
N GLY A 564 -9.80 -37.17 -11.49
CA GLY A 564 -11.10 -37.50 -10.90
C GLY A 564 -11.27 -36.98 -9.47
N GLU A 565 -10.47 -35.98 -9.07
CA GLU A 565 -10.56 -35.40 -7.73
C GLU A 565 -11.86 -34.61 -7.55
N LYS A 566 -12.37 -34.62 -6.31
CA LYS A 566 -13.61 -33.91 -5.95
C LYS A 566 -13.32 -32.43 -5.70
N PHE A 567 -12.95 -31.71 -6.74
CA PHE A 567 -12.64 -30.29 -6.72
C PHE A 567 -13.53 -29.50 -7.67
N GLU A 568 -13.98 -28.33 -7.24
CA GLU A 568 -14.76 -27.39 -8.05
C GLU A 568 -14.34 -25.94 -7.77
N LEU A 569 -14.33 -25.11 -8.82
CA LEU A 569 -14.08 -23.67 -8.69
C LEU A 569 -15.36 -22.88 -9.01
N VAL A 570 -15.56 -21.78 -8.30
CA VAL A 570 -16.71 -20.88 -8.45
C VAL A 570 -16.22 -19.45 -8.55
N SER A 571 -16.39 -18.82 -9.71
CA SER A 571 -16.14 -17.39 -9.87
C SER A 571 -17.23 -16.55 -9.19
N VAL A 572 -16.80 -15.53 -8.46
CA VAL A 572 -17.64 -14.55 -7.79
C VAL A 572 -17.25 -13.17 -8.31
N PHE A 573 -18.20 -12.40 -8.83
CA PHE A 573 -17.96 -11.08 -9.42
C PHE A 573 -18.48 -9.98 -8.51
N PHE A 574 -17.76 -8.85 -8.47
CA PHE A 574 -18.21 -7.64 -7.81
C PHE A 574 -18.48 -6.53 -8.83
N ASP A 575 -19.70 -5.98 -8.80
CA ASP A 575 -20.07 -4.75 -9.51
C ASP A 575 -19.62 -4.65 -10.99
N MET A 576 -19.60 -5.78 -11.69
CA MET A 576 -19.32 -5.82 -13.13
C MET A 576 -20.62 -5.59 -13.89
N LEU A 577 -20.71 -4.46 -14.61
CA LEU A 577 -21.83 -4.16 -15.53
C LEU A 577 -22.03 -5.28 -16.56
N SER A 578 -20.95 -5.97 -16.95
CA SER A 578 -20.92 -7.27 -17.62
C SER A 578 -19.47 -7.77 -17.71
N PRO A 579 -19.10 -8.95 -17.19
CA PRO A 579 -17.82 -9.55 -17.57
C PRO A 579 -17.83 -9.88 -19.07
N PRO A 580 -16.67 -9.87 -19.73
CA PRO A 580 -16.58 -10.21 -21.15
C PRO A 580 -17.16 -11.60 -21.40
N LYS A 581 -17.94 -11.80 -22.48
CA LYS A 581 -18.35 -13.16 -22.92
C LYS A 581 -17.14 -14.09 -23.08
N ALA A 582 -15.98 -13.53 -23.39
CA ALA A 582 -14.69 -14.22 -23.44
C ALA A 582 -14.33 -14.90 -22.10
N PHE A 583 -14.69 -14.32 -20.95
CA PHE A 583 -14.40 -14.91 -19.63
C PHE A 583 -15.01 -16.31 -19.50
N PHE A 584 -16.29 -16.47 -19.84
CA PHE A 584 -16.98 -17.77 -19.76
C PHE A 584 -16.53 -18.75 -20.84
N GLN A 585 -15.95 -18.27 -21.94
CA GLN A 585 -15.35 -19.12 -22.95
C GLN A 585 -13.99 -19.66 -22.50
N GLU A 586 -13.23 -18.87 -21.75
CA GLU A 586 -11.89 -19.23 -21.31
C GLU A 586 -11.86 -20.06 -20.02
N MET A 587 -12.78 -19.83 -19.08
CA MET A 587 -12.72 -20.47 -17.75
C MET A 587 -13.60 -21.74 -17.67
N PRO A 588 -13.03 -22.92 -17.34
CA PRO A 588 -13.74 -24.21 -17.40
C PRO A 588 -14.58 -24.56 -16.17
N TRP A 589 -14.78 -23.63 -15.24
CA TRP A 589 -15.42 -23.87 -13.94
C TRP A 589 -16.73 -23.10 -13.78
N LEU A 590 -17.36 -23.18 -12.60
CA LEU A 590 -18.69 -22.61 -12.35
C LEU A 590 -18.62 -21.12 -11.98
N ALA A 591 -19.74 -20.41 -12.05
CA ALA A 591 -19.82 -19.05 -11.55
C ALA A 591 -21.15 -18.75 -10.86
N VAL A 592 -21.12 -17.77 -9.96
CA VAL A 592 -22.34 -17.11 -9.49
C VAL A 592 -22.98 -16.39 -10.68
N PRO A 593 -24.29 -16.57 -10.94
CA PRO A 593 -24.95 -15.89 -12.05
C PRO A 593 -24.80 -14.37 -11.96
N LEU A 594 -24.49 -13.73 -13.09
CA LEU A 594 -24.21 -12.29 -13.12
C LEU A 594 -25.40 -11.41 -12.76
N ASN A 595 -26.61 -11.92 -12.98
CA ASN A 595 -27.84 -11.26 -12.58
C ASN A 595 -28.13 -11.40 -11.08
N ASP A 596 -27.35 -12.20 -10.34
CA ASP A 596 -27.40 -12.34 -8.89
C ASP A 596 -26.25 -11.57 -8.23
N GLN A 597 -26.27 -10.25 -8.42
CA GLN A 597 -25.30 -9.34 -7.82
C GLN A 597 -25.34 -9.37 -6.29
N GLU A 598 -26.52 -9.60 -5.69
CA GLU A 598 -26.70 -9.68 -4.25
C GLU A 598 -25.85 -10.79 -3.63
N THR A 599 -25.82 -11.98 -4.25
CA THR A 599 -24.97 -13.08 -3.77
C THR A 599 -23.49 -12.72 -3.88
N GLY A 600 -23.07 -12.09 -4.98
CA GLY A 600 -21.70 -11.61 -5.15
C GLY A 600 -21.33 -10.64 -4.02
N GLU A 601 -22.08 -9.55 -3.88
CA GLU A 601 -21.86 -8.53 -2.84
C GLU A 601 -21.84 -9.12 -1.43
N LYS A 602 -22.78 -10.02 -1.11
CA LYS A 602 -22.81 -10.73 0.18
C LYS A 602 -21.51 -11.50 0.42
N LEU A 603 -20.96 -12.16 -0.59
CA LEU A 603 -19.70 -12.92 -0.47
C LEU A 603 -18.50 -11.98 -0.32
N PHE A 604 -18.45 -10.92 -1.13
CA PHE A 604 -17.38 -9.90 -1.06
C PHE A 604 -17.33 -9.24 0.32
N ARG A 605 -18.51 -8.93 0.88
CA ARG A 605 -18.68 -8.48 2.27
C ARG A 605 -18.21 -9.53 3.25
N TYR A 606 -18.74 -10.75 3.18
CA TYR A 606 -18.43 -11.80 4.15
C TYR A 606 -16.93 -12.12 4.23
N PHE A 607 -16.22 -12.10 3.10
CA PHE A 607 -14.80 -12.41 3.03
C PHE A 607 -13.88 -11.18 3.05
N HIS A 608 -14.42 -9.95 3.07
CA HIS A 608 -13.68 -8.68 3.01
C HIS A 608 -12.73 -8.59 1.79
N VAL A 609 -13.25 -8.73 0.56
CA VAL A 609 -12.46 -8.90 -0.69
C VAL A 609 -12.64 -7.74 -1.69
N PHE A 610 -12.58 -6.47 -1.25
CA PHE A 610 -12.94 -5.34 -2.12
C PHE A 610 -11.82 -4.74 -2.98
N ASP A 611 -10.55 -5.06 -2.68
CA ASP A 611 -9.39 -4.38 -3.30
C ASP A 611 -8.61 -5.26 -4.29
N ASP A 612 -8.39 -6.55 -3.97
CA ASP A 612 -7.60 -7.48 -4.79
C ASP A 612 -8.38 -8.77 -5.08
N PRO A 613 -8.14 -9.43 -6.24
CA PRO A 613 -8.63 -10.78 -6.46
C PRO A 613 -8.11 -11.73 -5.38
N LYS A 614 -8.99 -12.57 -4.82
CA LYS A 614 -8.62 -13.58 -3.82
C LYS A 614 -9.26 -14.92 -4.13
N LEU A 615 -8.60 -15.99 -3.68
CA LEU A 615 -9.15 -17.35 -3.74
C LEU A 615 -9.41 -17.87 -2.34
N ILE A 616 -10.69 -18.17 -2.03
CA ILE A 616 -11.10 -18.77 -0.76
C ILE A 616 -11.41 -20.25 -0.96
N ILE A 617 -10.72 -21.14 -0.25
CA ILE A 617 -10.99 -22.59 -0.30
C ILE A 617 -11.86 -23.03 0.88
N ILE A 618 -12.87 -23.82 0.55
CA ILE A 618 -13.78 -24.46 1.48
C ILE A 618 -13.67 -25.97 1.28
N ASP A 619 -13.39 -26.70 2.35
CA ASP A 619 -13.25 -28.15 2.28
C ASP A 619 -14.60 -28.87 2.12
N SER A 620 -14.54 -30.20 2.00
CA SER A 620 -15.73 -31.06 1.86
C SER A 620 -16.71 -31.01 3.03
N GLN A 621 -16.28 -30.52 4.20
CA GLN A 621 -17.08 -30.35 5.41
C GLN A 621 -17.60 -28.92 5.58
N GLY A 622 -17.21 -27.99 4.70
CA GLY A 622 -17.56 -26.58 4.78
C GLY A 622 -16.53 -25.73 5.55
N MET A 623 -15.40 -26.28 5.99
CA MET A 623 -14.38 -25.49 6.70
C MET A 623 -13.60 -24.61 5.72
N ILE A 624 -13.42 -23.34 6.07
CA ILE A 624 -12.56 -22.44 5.32
C ILE A 624 -11.11 -22.82 5.63
N LEU A 625 -10.32 -23.11 4.59
CA LEU A 625 -8.94 -23.60 4.72
C LEU A 625 -7.87 -22.50 4.60
N ASN A 626 -8.25 -21.29 4.17
CA ASN A 626 -7.30 -20.17 4.06
C ASN A 626 -6.63 -19.89 5.40
N ASN A 627 -5.30 -19.86 5.39
CA ASN A 627 -4.48 -19.64 6.57
C ASN A 627 -3.88 -18.23 6.51
N PRO A 628 -4.03 -17.39 7.55
CA PRO A 628 -3.48 -16.03 7.56
C PRO A 628 -1.94 -15.98 7.56
N ILE A 629 -1.26 -17.10 7.83
CA ILE A 629 0.21 -17.22 7.78
C ILE A 629 0.70 -17.51 6.36
N LEU A 630 -0.12 -18.14 5.53
CA LEU A 630 0.22 -18.38 4.14
C LEU A 630 0.05 -17.08 3.35
N PRO A 631 0.90 -16.82 2.34
CA PRO A 631 0.62 -15.76 1.38
C PRO A 631 -0.74 -16.01 0.72
N ASP A 632 -1.31 -14.99 0.04
CA ASP A 632 -2.65 -15.12 -0.55
C ASP A 632 -2.73 -16.43 -1.35
N PHE A 633 -3.88 -17.09 -1.35
CA PHE A 633 -3.99 -18.45 -1.86
C PHE A 633 -3.58 -18.56 -3.35
N HIS A 634 -3.57 -17.44 -4.09
CA HIS A 634 -2.86 -17.32 -5.38
C HIS A 634 -1.41 -17.82 -5.32
N ASP A 635 -0.62 -17.38 -4.33
CA ASP A 635 0.74 -17.85 -4.11
C ASP A 635 0.79 -19.34 -3.70
N VAL A 636 -0.20 -19.85 -2.97
CA VAL A 636 -0.26 -21.29 -2.65
C VAL A 636 -0.53 -22.12 -3.91
N VAL A 637 -1.42 -21.65 -4.78
CA VAL A 637 -1.68 -22.26 -6.09
C VAL A 637 -0.44 -22.16 -6.98
N ASP A 638 0.22 -21.02 -6.99
CA ASP A 638 1.41 -20.81 -7.82
C ASP A 638 2.58 -21.68 -7.36
N ASN A 639 2.77 -21.78 -6.03
CA ASN A 639 3.90 -22.50 -5.47
C ASN A 639 3.65 -24.01 -5.30
N LEU A 640 2.46 -24.44 -4.88
CA LEU A 640 2.16 -25.86 -4.64
C LEU A 640 1.39 -26.50 -5.80
N GLY A 641 0.56 -25.74 -6.51
CA GLY A 641 -0.31 -26.24 -7.56
C GLY A 641 -1.24 -27.34 -7.04
N ASP A 642 -1.42 -28.38 -7.84
CA ASP A 642 -2.29 -29.52 -7.55
C ASP A 642 -1.72 -30.49 -6.50
N GLU A 643 -0.43 -30.40 -6.16
CA GLU A 643 0.16 -31.19 -5.05
C GLU A 643 -0.41 -30.76 -3.70
N GLY A 644 -0.84 -29.50 -3.59
CA GLY A 644 -1.44 -28.95 -2.39
C GLY A 644 -2.81 -29.56 -2.07
N TYR A 645 -3.50 -30.19 -3.02
CA TYR A 645 -4.84 -30.76 -2.81
C TYR A 645 -4.84 -31.86 -1.72
N PRO A 646 -5.79 -31.84 -0.74
CA PRO A 646 -7.02 -31.04 -0.67
C PRO A 646 -6.89 -29.66 0.01
N PHE A 647 -5.68 -29.12 0.09
CA PHE A 647 -5.33 -27.81 0.64
C PHE A 647 -5.56 -27.66 2.15
N THR A 648 -5.64 -28.78 2.87
CA THR A 648 -5.65 -28.75 4.34
C THR A 648 -4.27 -28.36 4.85
N LEU A 649 -4.22 -27.81 6.06
CA LEU A 649 -2.95 -27.44 6.70
C LEU A 649 -2.00 -28.63 6.77
N GLU A 650 -2.50 -29.82 7.12
CA GLU A 650 -1.72 -31.05 7.20
C GLU A 650 -1.14 -31.43 5.84
N LYS A 651 -1.94 -31.31 4.77
CA LYS A 651 -1.46 -31.63 3.42
C LYS A 651 -0.41 -30.63 2.95
N ILE A 652 -0.62 -29.35 3.21
CA ILE A 652 0.35 -28.31 2.90
C ILE A 652 1.67 -28.59 3.66
N GLN A 653 1.60 -28.92 4.94
CA GLN A 653 2.78 -29.29 5.74
C GLN A 653 3.48 -30.56 5.23
N GLU A 654 2.73 -31.56 4.77
CA GLU A 654 3.26 -32.77 4.12
C GLU A 654 4.05 -32.43 2.86
N VAL A 655 3.44 -31.65 1.95
CA VAL A 655 4.07 -31.22 0.68
C VAL A 655 5.34 -30.41 0.96
N LEU A 656 5.30 -29.55 1.98
CA LEU A 656 6.43 -28.74 2.44
C LEU A 656 7.49 -29.55 3.20
N GLY A 657 7.19 -30.79 3.61
CA GLY A 657 8.08 -31.63 4.41
C GLY A 657 8.35 -31.06 5.81
N ILE A 658 7.36 -30.37 6.41
CA ILE A 658 7.41 -29.79 7.75
C ILE A 658 6.39 -30.42 8.71
N GLU A 659 6.02 -31.67 8.46
CA GLU A 659 5.09 -32.44 9.27
C GLU A 659 5.44 -32.37 10.77
N GLY A 660 4.45 -32.12 11.61
CA GLY A 660 4.62 -32.03 13.06
C GLY A 660 5.26 -30.73 13.58
N HIS A 661 5.60 -29.78 12.69
CA HIS A 661 6.06 -28.44 13.07
C HIS A 661 4.96 -27.39 12.82
N PRO A 662 4.84 -26.34 13.66
CA PRO A 662 3.89 -25.26 13.42
C PRO A 662 4.24 -24.56 12.11
N LEU A 663 3.24 -24.32 11.24
CA LEU A 663 3.44 -23.54 10.02
C LEU A 663 3.76 -22.10 10.39
N THR A 664 4.92 -21.60 9.97
CA THR A 664 5.36 -20.21 10.09
C THR A 664 5.73 -19.70 8.71
N LEU A 665 5.68 -18.38 8.49
CA LEU A 665 6.10 -17.82 7.20
C LEU A 665 7.55 -18.20 6.86
N GLU A 666 8.42 -18.23 7.87
CA GLU A 666 9.83 -18.63 7.72
C GLU A 666 9.99 -20.08 7.23
N ASN A 667 9.33 -21.05 7.86
CA ASN A 667 9.46 -22.45 7.44
C ASN A 667 8.72 -22.77 6.15
N TYR A 668 7.64 -22.04 5.87
CA TYR A 668 6.94 -22.07 4.60
C TYR A 668 7.89 -21.63 3.47
N ASN A 669 8.48 -20.45 3.56
CA ASN A 669 9.40 -19.94 2.54
C ASN A 669 10.58 -20.90 2.32
N LYS A 670 11.23 -21.35 3.39
CA LYS A 670 12.32 -22.36 3.31
C LYS A 670 11.91 -23.66 2.62
N ALA A 671 10.66 -24.10 2.82
CA ALA A 671 10.15 -25.31 2.20
C ALA A 671 9.79 -25.07 0.73
N ILE A 672 9.25 -23.91 0.40
CA ILE A 672 9.01 -23.48 -0.98
C ILE A 672 10.33 -23.43 -1.75
N ASP A 673 11.38 -22.82 -1.21
CA ASP A 673 12.71 -22.77 -1.85
C ASP A 673 13.22 -24.18 -2.17
N ARG A 674 13.04 -25.14 -1.25
CA ARG A 674 13.40 -26.55 -1.47
C ARG A 674 12.54 -27.24 -2.54
N ILE A 675 11.25 -26.97 -2.57
CA ILE A 675 10.33 -27.50 -3.59
C ILE A 675 10.70 -26.92 -4.95
N GLN A 676 10.96 -25.62 -5.01
CA GLN A 676 11.41 -24.92 -6.20
C GLN A 676 12.74 -25.50 -6.69
N ASP A 677 13.75 -25.63 -5.82
CA ASP A 677 15.03 -26.27 -6.15
C ASP A 677 14.84 -27.68 -6.73
N ARG A 678 13.91 -28.48 -6.17
CA ARG A 678 13.58 -29.81 -6.68
C ARG A 678 12.91 -29.75 -8.06
N ARG A 679 11.91 -28.90 -8.27
CA ARG A 679 11.20 -28.75 -9.56
C ARG A 679 12.13 -28.25 -10.66
N ILE A 680 12.98 -27.30 -10.32
CA ILE A 680 13.96 -26.67 -11.20
C ILE A 680 15.07 -27.66 -11.64
N THR A 681 15.36 -28.71 -10.86
CA THR A 681 16.35 -29.74 -11.26
C THR A 681 15.90 -30.66 -12.41
N ASN A 682 14.61 -30.69 -12.77
CA ASN A 682 14.10 -31.53 -13.87
C ASN A 682 13.73 -30.71 -15.12
N LEU A 683 14.68 -30.54 -16.05
CA LEU A 683 14.46 -29.89 -17.35
C LEU A 683 13.33 -30.51 -18.19
N GLU A 684 12.94 -31.77 -17.95
CA GLU A 684 11.79 -32.34 -18.66
C GLU A 684 10.51 -31.56 -18.34
N HIS A 685 10.30 -31.09 -17.11
CA HIS A 685 9.12 -30.27 -16.79
C HIS A 685 9.14 -28.91 -17.49
N VAL A 686 10.32 -28.33 -17.69
CA VAL A 686 10.50 -27.02 -18.35
C VAL A 686 10.19 -27.10 -19.85
N PHE A 687 10.62 -28.18 -20.53
CA PHE A 687 10.53 -28.29 -21.99
C PHE A 687 9.47 -29.26 -22.52
N VAL A 688 9.01 -30.25 -21.73
CA VAL A 688 8.09 -31.33 -22.17
C VAL A 688 6.61 -31.05 -21.83
N SER A 689 6.32 -30.05 -20.98
CA SER A 689 4.95 -29.68 -20.57
C SER A 689 4.05 -29.11 -21.69
N TRP A 690 4.55 -29.06 -22.93
CA TRP A 690 3.98 -28.34 -24.08
C TRP A 690 3.28 -29.21 -25.14
N GLN A 691 2.79 -30.41 -24.81
CA GLN A 691 2.33 -31.44 -25.77
C GLN A 691 3.39 -31.87 -26.81
N ARG A 692 4.62 -31.35 -26.72
CA ARG A 692 5.74 -31.59 -27.64
C ARG A 692 6.99 -31.84 -26.83
N ASP A 693 7.71 -32.91 -27.17
CA ASP A 693 8.94 -33.38 -26.51
C ASP A 693 10.21 -32.91 -27.25
N TYR A 694 10.12 -31.83 -28.02
CA TYR A 694 11.19 -31.35 -28.92
C TYR A 694 11.23 -29.83 -29.10
N LEU A 695 12.42 -29.30 -29.43
CA LEU A 695 12.71 -27.92 -29.84
C LEU A 695 12.91 -27.84 -31.36
N PHE A 696 12.87 -26.65 -31.93
CA PHE A 696 13.13 -26.42 -33.35
C PHE A 696 14.57 -25.95 -33.58
N GLY A 697 15.26 -26.60 -34.52
CA GLY A 697 16.51 -26.12 -35.10
C GLY A 697 16.29 -25.55 -36.50
N LYS A 698 17.35 -25.05 -37.10
CA LYS A 698 17.35 -24.51 -38.48
C LYS A 698 16.67 -25.47 -39.46
N ASN A 699 15.86 -24.91 -40.36
CA ASN A 699 15.06 -25.64 -41.36
C ASN A 699 13.96 -26.55 -40.76
N GLY A 700 13.49 -26.27 -39.55
CA GLY A 700 12.39 -27.02 -38.91
C GLY A 700 12.81 -28.38 -38.36
N ILE A 701 14.10 -28.60 -38.13
CA ILE A 701 14.61 -29.85 -37.55
C ILE A 701 14.12 -29.97 -36.10
N LYS A 702 13.45 -31.08 -35.76
CA LYS A 702 13.02 -31.35 -34.39
C LYS A 702 14.18 -31.90 -33.56
N PHE A 703 14.56 -31.18 -32.51
CA PHE A 703 15.60 -31.56 -31.55
C PHE A 703 14.94 -32.07 -30.25
N PRO A 704 15.09 -33.35 -29.87
CA PRO A 704 14.43 -33.88 -28.66
C PRO A 704 14.89 -33.14 -27.39
N ALA A 705 13.93 -32.71 -26.56
CA ALA A 705 14.18 -32.02 -25.30
C ALA A 705 14.99 -32.89 -24.33
N SER A 706 14.81 -34.21 -24.37
CA SER A 706 15.58 -35.18 -23.59
C SER A 706 17.09 -35.13 -23.84
N LYS A 707 17.55 -34.59 -24.98
CA LYS A 707 18.98 -34.40 -25.26
C LYS A 707 19.59 -33.15 -24.61
N LEU A 708 18.77 -32.32 -23.96
CA LEU A 708 19.21 -31.15 -23.20
C LEU A 708 19.50 -31.47 -21.72
N MET A 709 19.11 -32.68 -21.27
CA MET A 709 19.17 -33.08 -19.85
C MET A 709 20.57 -33.13 -19.26
N ASP A 710 21.61 -33.23 -20.08
CA ASP A 710 23.02 -33.24 -19.65
C ASP A 710 23.77 -31.94 -19.96
N LYS A 711 23.08 -30.94 -20.52
CA LYS A 711 23.68 -29.72 -21.08
C LYS A 711 23.59 -28.51 -20.16
N THR A 712 24.57 -27.61 -20.29
CA THR A 712 24.52 -26.23 -19.77
C THR A 712 23.76 -25.38 -20.79
N ILE A 713 22.75 -24.62 -20.36
CA ILE A 713 21.85 -23.90 -21.27
C ILE A 713 21.86 -22.42 -20.93
N LEU A 714 21.93 -21.56 -21.94
CA LEU A 714 21.56 -20.15 -21.82
C LEU A 714 20.20 -19.96 -22.49
N LEU A 715 19.18 -19.65 -21.71
CA LEU A 715 17.83 -19.37 -22.17
C LEU A 715 17.63 -17.87 -22.31
N LEU A 716 17.14 -17.42 -23.47
CA LEU A 716 16.97 -16.01 -23.79
C LEU A 716 15.61 -15.76 -24.46
N GLU A 717 14.84 -14.81 -23.93
CA GLU A 717 13.77 -14.16 -24.69
C GLU A 717 14.34 -13.06 -25.56
N THR A 718 13.89 -12.99 -26.81
CA THR A 718 14.18 -11.81 -27.63
C THR A 718 13.03 -11.47 -28.55
N TYR A 719 12.85 -10.17 -28.72
CA TYR A 719 11.82 -9.55 -29.55
C TYR A 719 12.44 -8.85 -30.79
N GLN A 720 13.77 -8.74 -30.84
CA GLN A 720 14.51 -8.12 -31.95
C GLN A 720 16.01 -8.44 -31.88
N MET A 721 16.71 -8.40 -33.00
CA MET A 721 18.17 -8.45 -33.01
C MET A 721 18.76 -7.15 -32.44
N GLY A 722 19.41 -7.25 -31.28
CA GLY A 722 20.08 -6.14 -30.61
C GLY A 722 21.59 -6.35 -30.43
N GLU A 723 22.20 -5.42 -29.68
CA GLU A 723 23.63 -5.45 -29.36
C GLU A 723 24.03 -6.71 -28.59
N PHE A 724 23.15 -7.19 -27.70
CA PHE A 724 23.39 -8.39 -26.90
C PHE A 724 23.40 -9.66 -27.74
N GLU A 725 22.46 -9.82 -28.67
CA GLU A 725 22.41 -10.95 -29.60
C GLU A 725 23.65 -10.97 -30.50
N CYS A 726 24.10 -9.79 -30.95
CA CYS A 726 25.37 -9.66 -31.69
C CYS A 726 26.56 -10.10 -30.83
N LYS A 727 26.57 -9.76 -29.55
CA LYS A 727 27.60 -10.21 -28.61
C LYS A 727 27.55 -11.72 -28.40
N LEU A 728 26.35 -12.31 -28.31
CA LEU A 728 26.17 -13.75 -28.18
C LEU A 728 26.72 -14.51 -29.39
N ILE A 729 26.50 -14.01 -30.61
CA ILE A 729 27.07 -14.56 -31.85
C ILE A 729 28.61 -14.62 -31.77
N GLU A 730 29.22 -13.56 -31.24
CA GLU A 730 30.68 -13.45 -31.10
C GLU A 730 31.26 -14.45 -30.08
N ILE A 731 30.57 -14.63 -28.94
CA ILE A 731 31.13 -15.40 -27.82
C ILE A 731 30.76 -16.87 -27.86
N TYR A 732 29.64 -17.25 -28.48
CA TYR A 732 29.15 -18.63 -28.48
C TYR A 732 30.19 -19.65 -28.98
N PRO A 733 30.89 -19.44 -30.12
CA PRO A 733 31.92 -20.37 -30.57
C PRO A 733 33.08 -20.50 -29.58
N LYS A 734 33.42 -19.41 -28.89
CA LYS A 734 34.50 -19.39 -27.88
C LYS A 734 34.10 -20.17 -26.63
N ILE A 735 32.83 -20.09 -26.21
CA ILE A 735 32.31 -20.88 -25.09
C ILE A 735 32.20 -22.35 -25.48
N LYS A 736 31.70 -22.68 -26.68
CA LYS A 736 31.63 -24.07 -27.20
C LYS A 736 32.98 -24.77 -27.27
N GLN A 737 34.07 -24.03 -27.47
CA GLN A 737 35.43 -24.58 -27.39
C GLN A 737 35.83 -24.94 -25.95
N LYS A 738 35.35 -24.20 -24.95
CA LYS A 738 35.58 -24.46 -23.51
C LYS A 738 34.64 -25.55 -22.98
N ASP A 739 33.38 -25.56 -23.43
CA ASP A 739 32.35 -26.51 -23.05
C ASP A 739 31.49 -26.91 -24.26
N SER A 740 31.76 -28.10 -24.81
CA SER A 740 31.00 -28.63 -25.95
C SER A 740 29.51 -28.89 -25.65
N ALA A 741 29.14 -29.02 -24.36
CA ALA A 741 27.78 -29.26 -23.89
C ALA A 741 26.99 -27.97 -23.64
N PHE A 742 27.58 -26.79 -23.84
CA PHE A 742 26.88 -25.50 -23.72
C PHE A 742 25.93 -25.27 -24.90
N GLU A 743 24.67 -24.91 -24.67
CA GLU A 743 23.71 -24.54 -25.73
C GLU A 743 23.04 -23.21 -25.41
N VAL A 744 22.56 -22.53 -26.46
CA VAL A 744 21.71 -21.34 -26.32
C VAL A 744 20.33 -21.68 -26.89
N ILE A 745 19.29 -21.40 -26.13
CA ILE A 745 17.90 -21.64 -26.50
C ILE A 745 17.18 -20.30 -26.53
N PHE A 746 16.54 -20.00 -27.64
CA PHE A 746 15.71 -18.81 -27.77
C PHE A 746 14.22 -19.14 -27.64
N ILE A 747 13.52 -18.22 -27.00
CA ILE A 747 12.05 -18.14 -26.99
C ILE A 747 11.70 -16.95 -27.88
N SER A 748 11.14 -17.22 -29.06
CA SER A 748 10.80 -16.20 -30.07
C SER A 748 9.67 -16.68 -30.99
N ASP A 749 9.00 -15.74 -31.67
CA ASP A 749 7.93 -16.06 -32.63
C ASP A 749 8.49 -16.56 -33.98
N GLN A 750 7.64 -17.18 -34.80
CA GLN A 750 8.09 -17.76 -36.08
C GLN A 750 8.70 -16.76 -37.06
N GLU A 751 8.26 -15.50 -37.05
CA GLU A 751 8.75 -14.50 -37.99
C GLU A 751 10.20 -14.10 -37.68
N LEU A 752 10.51 -13.85 -36.40
CA LEU A 752 11.87 -13.54 -35.92
C LEU A 752 12.83 -14.74 -36.03
N LEU A 753 12.34 -15.96 -35.79
CA LEU A 753 13.17 -17.17 -35.86
C LEU A 753 13.82 -17.35 -37.24
N THR A 754 13.16 -16.93 -38.31
CA THR A 754 13.71 -17.04 -39.68
C THR A 754 14.96 -16.15 -39.86
N GLU A 755 14.90 -14.90 -39.39
CA GLU A 755 16.04 -13.98 -39.41
C GLU A 755 17.17 -14.50 -38.50
N MET A 756 16.82 -15.00 -37.32
CA MET A 756 17.79 -15.51 -36.35
C MET A 756 18.50 -16.77 -36.83
N PHE A 757 17.81 -17.74 -37.45
CA PHE A 757 18.46 -18.93 -38.01
C PHE A 757 19.36 -18.62 -39.22
N SER A 758 19.18 -17.47 -39.87
CA SER A 758 20.08 -16.97 -40.90
C SER A 758 21.42 -16.54 -40.29
N ALA A 759 21.37 -15.75 -39.22
CA ALA A 759 22.56 -15.26 -38.49
C ALA A 759 23.21 -16.32 -37.59
N MET A 760 22.42 -17.22 -37.00
CA MET A 760 22.82 -18.24 -36.03
C MET A 760 22.33 -19.64 -36.46
N PRO A 761 23.04 -20.33 -37.36
CA PRO A 761 22.58 -21.62 -37.89
C PRO A 761 22.56 -22.78 -36.87
N TRP A 762 23.24 -22.60 -35.75
CA TRP A 762 23.41 -23.57 -34.66
C TRP A 762 22.37 -23.43 -33.55
N LEU A 763 21.42 -22.50 -33.71
CA LEU A 763 20.43 -22.15 -32.70
C LEU A 763 19.41 -23.28 -32.46
N LEU A 764 18.96 -23.39 -31.20
CA LEU A 764 17.74 -24.10 -30.84
C LEU A 764 16.69 -23.07 -30.40
N ALA A 765 15.44 -23.30 -30.79
CA ALA A 765 14.34 -22.41 -30.52
C ALA A 765 13.12 -23.16 -29.99
N ILE A 766 12.36 -22.49 -29.14
CA ILE A 766 11.01 -22.87 -28.78
C ILE A 766 10.10 -21.99 -29.63
N ASP A 767 9.43 -22.63 -30.58
CA ASP A 767 8.42 -21.99 -31.43
C ASP A 767 7.12 -21.86 -30.63
N CYS A 768 6.73 -20.63 -30.38
CA CYS A 768 5.56 -20.29 -29.58
C CYS A 768 4.52 -19.62 -30.48
N GLU A 769 3.35 -20.24 -30.67
CA GLU A 769 2.22 -19.64 -31.40
C GLU A 769 1.75 -18.32 -30.73
N ASP A 770 1.92 -18.23 -29.41
CA ASP A 770 1.87 -17.00 -28.63
C ASP A 770 3.12 -16.91 -27.75
N LEU A 771 4.02 -15.98 -28.12
CA LEU A 771 5.29 -15.78 -27.45
C LEU A 771 5.14 -15.48 -25.96
N ARG A 772 4.16 -14.64 -25.58
CA ARG A 772 4.02 -14.16 -24.20
C ARG A 772 3.54 -15.29 -23.30
N THR A 773 2.49 -16.01 -23.72
CA THR A 773 1.98 -17.16 -22.97
C THR A 773 3.05 -18.25 -22.78
N CYS A 774 3.91 -18.42 -23.78
CA CYS A 774 4.98 -19.40 -23.79
C CYS A 774 6.16 -19.03 -22.89
N ALA A 775 6.62 -17.79 -23.01
CA ALA A 775 7.68 -17.24 -22.20
C ALA A 775 7.25 -17.19 -20.73
N VAL A 776 6.05 -16.68 -20.42
CA VAL A 776 5.48 -16.63 -19.06
C VAL A 776 5.44 -18.02 -18.40
N ARG A 777 5.03 -19.08 -19.12
CA ARG A 777 5.00 -20.44 -18.58
C ARG A 777 6.38 -21.05 -18.37
N ILE A 778 7.34 -20.79 -19.26
CA ILE A 778 8.73 -21.25 -19.09
C ILE A 778 9.36 -20.50 -17.91
N TYR A 779 9.11 -19.21 -17.78
CA TYR A 779 9.56 -18.38 -16.68
C TYR A 779 8.91 -18.77 -15.37
N PHE A 780 7.62 -19.06 -15.36
CA PHE A 780 6.92 -19.61 -14.22
C PHE A 780 7.54 -20.95 -13.77
N ASN A 781 7.78 -21.88 -14.70
CA ASN A 781 8.44 -23.16 -14.40
C ASN A 781 9.89 -23.00 -13.91
N LEU A 782 10.54 -21.90 -14.28
CA LEU A 782 11.90 -21.54 -13.86
C LEU A 782 11.91 -20.51 -12.71
N ASP A 783 10.76 -20.17 -12.14
CA ASP A 783 10.52 -19.13 -11.13
C ASP A 783 11.23 -17.79 -11.42
N ILE A 784 11.06 -17.28 -12.64
CA ILE A 784 11.51 -15.96 -13.08
C ILE A 784 10.29 -15.04 -13.02
N ARG A 785 10.23 -14.16 -12.02
CA ARG A 785 9.11 -13.24 -11.78
C ARG A 785 9.34 -11.82 -12.28
N ASP A 786 10.53 -11.57 -12.83
CA ASP A 786 10.89 -10.32 -13.52
C ASP A 786 10.74 -10.51 -15.03
N PHE A 787 9.73 -9.86 -15.61
CA PHE A 787 9.38 -9.98 -17.04
C PHE A 787 10.17 -9.01 -17.93
N CYS A 788 11.09 -8.21 -17.37
CA CYS A 788 11.91 -7.27 -18.12
C CYS A 788 13.19 -7.97 -18.66
N TYR A 789 13.15 -8.41 -19.92
CA TYR A 789 14.27 -9.00 -20.67
C TYR A 789 14.92 -10.27 -20.07
N PRO A 790 14.17 -11.39 -19.97
CA PRO A 790 14.62 -12.59 -19.28
C PRO A 790 15.82 -13.25 -19.96
N LEU A 791 16.91 -13.36 -19.20
CA LEU A 791 18.11 -14.09 -19.57
C LEU A 791 18.49 -15.03 -18.41
N VAL A 792 18.54 -16.33 -18.68
CA VAL A 792 18.80 -17.34 -17.64
C VAL A 792 19.86 -18.34 -18.07
N GLY A 793 20.94 -18.41 -17.29
CA GLY A 793 21.95 -19.46 -17.36
C GLY A 793 21.55 -20.64 -16.48
N ILE A 794 21.46 -21.83 -17.06
CA ILE A 794 21.16 -23.11 -16.42
C ILE A 794 22.42 -23.96 -16.47
N HIS A 795 23.01 -24.24 -15.31
CA HIS A 795 24.29 -24.95 -15.17
C HIS A 795 24.11 -26.35 -14.60
N ARG A 796 25.02 -27.24 -14.98
CA ARG A 796 25.15 -28.56 -14.37
C ARG A 796 26.13 -28.53 -13.21
N LEU A 797 25.71 -29.08 -12.07
CA LEU A 797 26.57 -29.43 -10.93
C LEU A 797 26.55 -30.96 -10.75
N GLY A 798 27.59 -31.55 -10.17
CA GLY A 798 27.80 -33.01 -10.14
C GLY A 798 26.57 -33.86 -9.73
N SER A 799 25.69 -33.35 -8.87
CA SER A 799 24.45 -34.00 -8.44
C SER A 799 23.17 -33.15 -8.66
N GLY A 800 23.22 -32.06 -9.43
CA GLY A 800 22.11 -31.10 -9.54
C GLY A 800 22.29 -30.02 -10.63
N ARG A 801 21.47 -28.97 -10.60
CA ARG A 801 21.58 -27.81 -11.50
C ARG A 801 21.63 -26.50 -10.71
N SER A 802 22.26 -25.45 -11.27
CA SER A 802 22.24 -24.10 -10.70
C SER A 802 21.86 -23.05 -11.73
N PHE A 803 21.34 -21.91 -11.26
CA PHE A 803 20.75 -20.89 -12.12
C PHE A 803 21.36 -19.53 -11.84
N THR A 804 21.49 -18.74 -12.91
CA THR A 804 21.84 -17.33 -12.84
C THR A 804 20.91 -16.57 -13.76
N ARG A 805 20.31 -15.49 -13.27
CA ARG A 805 19.21 -14.80 -13.95
C ARG A 805 19.49 -13.31 -14.14
N GLY A 806 18.72 -12.72 -15.07
CA GLY A 806 18.46 -11.29 -15.14
C GLY A 806 19.58 -10.43 -15.70
N TRP A 807 19.46 -9.14 -15.42
CA TRP A 807 20.31 -8.08 -15.97
C TRP A 807 21.80 -8.24 -15.60
N ARG A 808 22.11 -8.81 -14.42
CA ARG A 808 23.50 -9.09 -13.97
C ARG A 808 24.23 -9.99 -14.94
N LEU A 809 23.59 -11.08 -15.36
CA LEU A 809 24.15 -12.01 -16.33
C LEU A 809 24.36 -11.33 -17.69
N ARG A 810 23.40 -10.50 -18.12
CA ARG A 810 23.47 -9.74 -19.37
C ARG A 810 24.65 -8.76 -19.36
N LYS A 811 24.78 -7.93 -18.33
CA LYS A 811 25.88 -6.96 -18.16
C LYS A 811 27.24 -7.64 -18.15
N LEU A 812 27.39 -8.74 -17.41
CA LEU A 812 28.66 -9.46 -17.32
C LEU A 812 29.06 -10.14 -18.64
N ILE A 813 28.10 -10.65 -19.40
CA ILE A 813 28.36 -11.14 -20.76
C ILE A 813 28.80 -9.99 -21.68
N MET A 814 28.21 -8.81 -21.56
CA MET A 814 28.62 -7.64 -22.34
C MET A 814 30.04 -7.20 -21.97
N ASP A 815 30.36 -7.14 -20.68
CA ASP A 815 31.64 -6.63 -20.16
C ASP A 815 32.81 -7.62 -20.35
N TYR A 816 32.56 -8.93 -20.13
CA TYR A 816 33.61 -9.96 -20.08
C TYR A 816 33.51 -11.00 -21.21
N GLY A 817 32.46 -10.97 -22.02
CA GLY A 817 32.28 -11.90 -23.14
C GLY A 817 32.37 -13.37 -22.73
N ALA A 818 33.16 -14.16 -23.47
CA ALA A 818 33.33 -15.59 -23.20
C ALA A 818 34.08 -15.92 -21.90
N ASP A 819 34.65 -14.93 -21.20
CA ASP A 819 35.32 -15.13 -19.92
C ASP A 819 34.37 -15.02 -18.72
N ALA A 820 33.14 -14.54 -18.97
CA ALA A 820 32.01 -14.66 -18.06
C ALA A 820 31.58 -16.12 -17.84
N TYR A 821 31.98 -17.04 -18.72
CA TYR A 821 31.70 -18.46 -18.59
C TYR A 821 32.64 -19.15 -17.57
N PRO A 822 32.15 -20.09 -16.72
CA PRO A 822 30.76 -20.53 -16.60
C PRO A 822 29.91 -19.47 -15.90
N PHE A 823 28.67 -19.26 -16.34
CA PHE A 823 27.79 -18.23 -15.77
C PHE A 823 27.25 -18.56 -14.37
N THR A 824 28.03 -19.21 -13.50
CA THR A 824 27.62 -19.54 -12.13
C THR A 824 27.72 -18.33 -11.22
N LYS A 825 26.83 -18.24 -10.20
CA LYS A 825 26.88 -17.18 -9.17
C LYS A 825 28.31 -16.96 -8.61
N GLN A 826 29.06 -18.04 -8.37
CA GLN A 826 30.45 -17.96 -7.88
C GLN A 826 31.40 -17.27 -8.88
N ARG A 827 31.35 -17.67 -10.16
CA ARG A 827 32.23 -17.09 -11.19
C ARG A 827 31.92 -15.62 -11.43
N LEU A 828 30.66 -15.24 -11.34
CA LEU A 828 30.22 -13.86 -11.48
C LEU A 828 30.79 -13.00 -10.34
N ARG A 829 30.72 -13.49 -9.08
CA ARG A 829 31.37 -12.84 -7.92
C ARG A 829 32.88 -12.65 -8.12
N GLU A 830 33.59 -13.62 -8.70
CA GLU A 830 35.04 -13.50 -9.00
C GLU A 830 35.35 -12.38 -10.00
N LEU A 831 34.54 -12.23 -11.04
CA LEU A 831 34.76 -11.24 -12.10
C LEU A 831 34.46 -9.82 -11.61
N GLU A 832 33.40 -9.66 -10.83
CA GLU A 832 33.06 -8.39 -10.17
C GLU A 832 34.15 -7.96 -9.18
N GLY A 833 34.67 -8.89 -8.36
CA GLY A 833 35.80 -8.63 -7.45
C GLY A 833 37.08 -8.20 -8.19
N ARG A 834 37.34 -8.76 -9.38
CA ARG A 834 38.47 -8.34 -10.23
C ARG A 834 38.27 -6.94 -10.82
N SER A 835 37.04 -6.60 -11.23
CA SER A 835 36.69 -5.24 -11.71
C SER A 835 36.97 -4.17 -10.64
N ARG A 836 36.58 -4.47 -9.39
CA ARG A 836 36.78 -3.59 -8.23
C ARG A 836 38.27 -3.37 -7.92
N THR A 837 39.08 -4.43 -8.00
CA THR A 837 40.54 -4.33 -7.80
C THR A 837 41.22 -3.48 -8.89
N ILE A 838 40.71 -3.52 -10.13
CA ILE A 838 41.24 -2.72 -11.25
C ILE A 838 40.83 -1.24 -11.12
N SER A 839 39.59 -0.96 -10.67
CA SER A 839 39.11 0.39 -10.40
C SER A 839 39.84 1.04 -9.21
N ALA A 840 40.06 0.29 -8.12
CA ALA A 840 40.86 0.74 -6.98
C ALA A 840 42.35 0.95 -7.32
N LYS A 841 42.91 0.15 -8.25
CA LYS A 841 44.27 0.41 -8.75
C LYS A 841 44.34 1.67 -9.61
N LYS A 842 43.34 1.93 -10.46
CA LYS A 842 43.28 3.16 -11.27
C LYS A 842 43.14 4.42 -10.42
N SER A 843 42.34 4.40 -9.34
CA SER A 843 42.23 5.53 -8.42
C SER A 843 43.51 5.73 -7.59
N SER A 844 44.22 4.66 -7.22
CA SER A 844 45.51 4.76 -6.50
C SER A 844 46.68 5.29 -7.35
N THR A 845 46.57 5.25 -8.68
CA THR A 845 47.55 5.86 -9.61
C THR A 845 47.20 7.29 -10.01
N GLN A 846 46.14 7.87 -9.45
CA GLN A 846 45.70 9.25 -9.70
C GLN A 846 45.65 10.11 -8.43
N PHE A 847 46.50 9.79 -7.45
CA PHE A 847 46.85 10.66 -6.32
C PHE A 847 48.34 10.98 -6.31
#